data_AF-A0A6G9QNU0-F1
#
_entry.id   AF-A0A6G9QNU0-F1
#
_cell.length_a   1.000
_cell.length_b   1.000
_cell.length_c   1.000
_cell.angle_alpha   90.00
_cell.angle_beta   90.00
_cell.angle_gamma   90.00
#
_symmetry.space_group_name_H-M   'P 1'
#
loop_
_entity.id
_entity.type
_entity.pdbx_description
1 polymer ?
#
loop_
_entity_poly.entity_id
_entity_poly.type
_entity_poly.pdbx_seq_one_letter_code
_entity_poly.pdbx_strand_id
1 'polypeptide(L)'
;MAAGLTGNSFTDYNVADGNYYYSVKITGDDGTKYNSSAVAANVQTSSSVTETFEENANGFCSVDGAIENDHSGYYGVGYANTDNESGKGVDYAISVPSAGNYRISFRYANGASDRPAALLINDTLAASFAFTGTGAWSAFTSTNEISVQLRAGNNLVRLQATGSSGLANIDSLAVTGVAPTAGDCNGGGVIIEPPVDPVDPTDPVYPNADCADLINNDSINWRESSLQSDQQIIQCLAESLGKPVGYGEKATGGYNPNGGSKLVIITNNKPEDQILAAISSSDHNWIVFDKDDFANETAIMMYRPYCASSSMQSALGVNEATCRDPYAWCAAKGVSSSNCLVTFFNDELNDSSLPVRNYLINSNTTIDGRGAKATFTFNGFKIGADSSGASTHQSENVIITNNKFIGVGHTEDHNLDPDMIRSTGESHDIWIHQNTFDTTGDSAFDVKVGAHDITVSFNKLINVKRAALHGSSDSRPINQQITTTIHNNLFVTTDDNFGSSSYNTLRRVPLLRRGQTHMFNNVFYGYRKDVMSLRVGARALLDDNLFMNPVNNSKGDDLADWALSLFDDAIQDGSLEINNSYVFESDSTCSTSGNSASLDMAQGSVPNMLADYNSASKNAINSNKLSVGTDLRNYVMATAGKGAKTPWLSSYSEGKNNIIAAAPNSCQ
;
A
#
# COMPACT_ATOMS: atom_id res chain seq x y z
N MET A 1 33.87 -33.80 14.85
CA MET A 1 34.24 -32.81 15.87
C MET A 1 35.70 -32.48 15.69
N ALA A 2 36.03 -31.30 15.17
CA ALA A 2 37.41 -30.81 15.18
C ALA A 2 37.74 -30.29 16.58
N ALA A 3 38.77 -30.82 17.21
CA ALA A 3 39.28 -30.32 18.50
C ALA A 3 40.47 -29.39 18.23
N GLY A 4 40.54 -28.25 18.93
CA GLY A 4 41.72 -27.35 18.88
C GLY A 4 41.58 -26.10 18.00
N LEU A 5 40.40 -25.49 17.90
CA LEU A 5 40.26 -24.17 17.27
C LEU A 5 41.01 -23.11 18.08
N THR A 6 41.90 -22.36 17.41
CA THR A 6 42.54 -21.16 17.97
C THR A 6 42.18 -19.99 17.07
N GLY A 7 41.44 -19.00 17.59
CA GLY A 7 40.95 -17.84 16.84
C GLY A 7 39.45 -17.60 16.97
N ASN A 8 38.95 -16.53 16.35
CA ASN A 8 37.53 -16.15 16.31
C ASN A 8 36.79 -16.64 15.03
N SER A 9 37.43 -17.45 14.19
CA SER A 9 36.87 -18.02 12.96
C SER A 9 37.42 -19.41 12.64
N PHE A 10 36.65 -20.20 11.89
CA PHE A 10 37.03 -21.52 11.37
C PHE A 10 36.45 -21.70 9.96
N THR A 11 37.23 -22.29 9.05
CA THR A 11 36.79 -22.62 7.69
C THR A 11 37.02 -24.10 7.43
N ASP A 12 35.97 -24.81 7.01
CA ASP A 12 36.04 -26.21 6.60
C ASP A 12 36.20 -26.31 5.08
N TYR A 13 37.41 -26.64 4.62
CA TYR A 13 37.77 -26.62 3.20
C TYR A 13 37.47 -27.94 2.47
N ASN A 14 37.01 -28.98 3.16
CA ASN A 14 36.91 -30.34 2.60
C ASN A 14 35.52 -30.98 2.81
N VAL A 15 34.47 -30.16 2.81
CA VAL A 15 33.09 -30.64 2.89
C VAL A 15 32.59 -31.02 1.49
N ALA A 16 32.02 -32.23 1.39
CA ALA A 16 31.36 -32.71 0.18
C ALA A 16 29.96 -32.08 0.05
N ASP A 17 29.25 -32.37 -1.04
CA ASP A 17 27.88 -31.91 -1.19
C ASP A 17 26.98 -32.51 -0.09
N GLY A 18 26.18 -31.67 0.57
CA GLY A 18 25.31 -32.09 1.65
C GLY A 18 24.82 -30.96 2.56
N ASN A 19 23.97 -31.33 3.52
CA ASN A 19 23.50 -30.46 4.59
C ASN A 19 24.34 -30.71 5.85
N TYR A 20 25.01 -29.67 6.33
CA TYR A 20 25.85 -29.68 7.51
C TYR A 20 25.26 -28.78 8.60
N TYR A 21 25.55 -29.11 9.85
CA TYR A 21 25.16 -28.30 11.00
C TYR A 21 26.40 -28.04 11.86
N TYR A 22 26.77 -26.77 12.01
CA TYR A 22 27.91 -26.35 12.81
C TYR A 22 27.45 -25.73 14.12
N SER A 23 28.01 -26.17 15.24
CA SER A 23 27.84 -25.53 16.54
C SER A 23 29.19 -25.43 17.26
N VAL A 24 29.37 -24.37 18.03
CA VAL A 24 30.57 -24.14 18.83
C VAL A 24 30.30 -24.52 20.26
N LYS A 25 31.21 -25.29 20.86
CA LYS A 25 31.19 -25.62 22.28
C LYS A 25 32.46 -25.12 22.95
N ILE A 26 32.28 -24.30 23.99
CA ILE A 26 33.35 -23.80 24.85
C ILE A 26 33.26 -24.53 26.19
N THR A 27 34.38 -24.99 26.73
CA THR A 27 34.48 -25.50 28.10
C THR A 27 35.42 -24.58 28.86
N GLY A 28 34.91 -23.89 29.89
CA GLY A 28 35.71 -23.05 30.77
C GLY A 28 36.67 -23.88 31.62
N ASP A 29 37.68 -23.21 32.19
CA ASP A 29 38.70 -23.84 33.05
C ASP A 29 38.09 -24.43 34.35
N ASP A 30 36.91 -23.97 34.73
CA ASP A 30 36.08 -24.50 35.82
C ASP A 30 35.26 -25.75 35.42
N GLY A 31 35.35 -26.16 34.15
CA GLY A 31 34.60 -27.27 33.57
C GLY A 31 33.22 -26.92 33.03
N THR A 32 32.78 -25.65 33.13
CA THR A 32 31.48 -25.18 32.67
C THR A 32 31.41 -25.18 31.14
N LYS A 33 30.32 -25.70 30.56
CA LYS A 33 30.16 -25.85 29.10
C LYS A 33 29.13 -24.86 28.56
N TYR A 34 29.52 -24.13 27.50
CA TYR A 34 28.66 -23.23 26.75
C TYR A 34 28.54 -23.74 25.31
N ASN A 35 27.33 -23.84 24.77
CA ASN A 35 27.10 -24.26 23.38
C ASN A 35 26.40 -23.13 22.61
N SER A 36 26.79 -22.90 21.36
CA SER A 36 26.00 -22.09 20.43
C SER A 36 24.83 -22.90 19.86
N SER A 37 23.84 -22.20 19.32
CA SER A 37 22.88 -22.81 18.38
C SER A 37 23.63 -23.38 17.17
N ALA A 38 23.08 -24.43 16.56
CA ALA A 38 23.62 -24.99 15.34
C ALA A 38 23.17 -24.15 14.14
N VAL A 39 24.10 -23.83 13.24
CA VAL A 39 23.84 -23.15 11.97
C VAL A 39 23.89 -24.17 10.84
N ALA A 40 22.88 -24.18 9.97
CA ALA A 40 22.84 -25.05 8.81
C ALA A 40 23.70 -24.50 7.67
N ALA A 41 24.41 -25.37 6.96
CA ALA A 41 25.17 -25.05 5.75
C ALA A 41 24.90 -26.10 4.67
N ASN A 42 24.35 -25.67 3.53
CA ASN A 42 24.13 -26.50 2.36
C ASN A 42 25.31 -26.33 1.39
N VAL A 43 25.96 -27.43 1.00
CA VAL A 43 27.05 -27.45 0.03
C VAL A 43 26.58 -28.23 -1.19
N GLN A 44 26.66 -27.66 -2.39
CA GLN A 44 26.38 -28.35 -3.67
C GLN A 44 27.30 -27.88 -4.81
N THR A 45 27.74 -28.81 -5.65
CA THR A 45 28.45 -28.51 -6.91
C THR A 45 27.48 -28.23 -8.05
N SER A 46 27.54 -27.04 -8.65
CA SER A 46 26.63 -26.64 -9.74
C SER A 46 27.20 -26.94 -11.13
N SER A 47 26.36 -27.40 -12.07
CA SER A 47 26.73 -27.68 -13.48
C SER A 47 26.64 -26.43 -14.36
N SER A 48 27.58 -26.26 -15.30
CA SER A 48 27.58 -25.16 -16.27
C SER A 48 26.67 -25.46 -17.46
N VAL A 49 25.80 -24.52 -17.83
CA VAL A 49 24.92 -24.56 -19.02
C VAL A 49 25.08 -23.27 -19.83
N THR A 50 24.60 -23.26 -21.08
CA THR A 50 24.60 -22.07 -21.95
C THR A 50 23.17 -21.65 -22.28
N GLU A 51 22.81 -20.41 -21.97
CA GLU A 51 21.52 -19.79 -22.33
C GLU A 51 21.71 -18.77 -23.45
N THR A 52 20.78 -18.70 -24.40
CA THR A 52 20.85 -17.79 -25.56
C THR A 52 19.67 -16.82 -25.56
N PHE A 53 19.96 -15.53 -25.72
CA PHE A 53 19.03 -14.42 -25.75
C PHE A 53 18.97 -13.84 -27.16
N GLU A 54 17.85 -14.03 -27.84
CA GLU A 54 17.53 -13.49 -29.17
C GLU A 54 16.70 -12.20 -29.04
N GLU A 55 16.61 -11.42 -30.12
CA GLU A 55 15.77 -10.23 -30.18
C GLU A 55 14.29 -10.52 -29.93
N ASN A 56 13.62 -9.61 -29.19
CA ASN A 56 12.22 -9.76 -28.74
C ASN A 56 11.94 -10.98 -27.83
N ALA A 57 12.97 -11.70 -27.36
CA ALA A 57 12.83 -12.72 -26.34
C ALA A 57 13.05 -12.15 -24.92
N ASN A 58 12.66 -12.92 -23.90
CA ASN A 58 12.91 -12.53 -22.50
C ASN A 58 14.42 -12.34 -22.26
N GLY A 59 14.81 -11.24 -21.63
CA GLY A 59 16.20 -10.88 -21.40
C GLY A 59 16.82 -9.97 -22.48
N PHE A 60 16.14 -9.74 -23.61
CA PHE A 60 16.45 -8.64 -24.53
C PHE A 60 15.67 -7.38 -24.12
N CYS A 61 16.35 -6.27 -23.90
CA CYS A 61 15.74 -5.07 -23.31
C CYS A 61 15.48 -3.98 -24.33
N SER A 62 16.50 -3.59 -25.10
CA SER A 62 16.36 -2.52 -26.08
C SER A 62 17.48 -2.56 -27.13
N VAL A 63 17.25 -1.87 -28.25
CA VAL A 63 18.27 -1.54 -29.24
C VAL A 63 18.15 -0.05 -29.58
N ASP A 64 19.27 0.66 -29.60
CA ASP A 64 19.36 2.03 -30.11
C ASP A 64 19.38 2.01 -31.66
N GLY A 65 18.25 1.62 -32.25
CA GLY A 65 18.08 1.41 -33.68
C GLY A 65 16.80 0.62 -33.96
N ALA A 66 16.88 -0.43 -34.76
CA ALA A 66 15.72 -1.27 -35.10
C ALA A 66 16.07 -2.76 -35.10
N ILE A 67 15.04 -3.58 -34.90
CA ILE A 67 15.09 -4.99 -35.27
C ILE A 67 14.76 -5.11 -36.76
N GLU A 68 15.67 -5.67 -37.54
CA GLU A 68 15.55 -5.81 -38.98
C GLU A 68 15.64 -7.29 -39.41
N ASN A 69 15.20 -7.57 -40.63
CA ASN A 69 15.17 -8.93 -41.18
C ASN A 69 15.38 -8.98 -42.71
N ASP A 70 15.93 -7.92 -43.29
CA ASP A 70 16.17 -7.76 -44.72
C ASP A 70 17.42 -8.54 -45.23
N HIS A 71 18.25 -9.05 -44.31
CA HIS A 71 19.34 -9.97 -44.60
C HIS A 71 19.10 -11.34 -43.96
N SER A 72 19.19 -12.41 -44.76
CA SER A 72 18.98 -13.78 -44.26
C SER A 72 20.16 -14.29 -43.42
N GLY A 73 19.95 -15.30 -42.56
CA GLY A 73 21.03 -16.00 -41.85
C GLY A 73 21.09 -15.75 -40.34
N TYR A 74 20.19 -14.91 -39.83
CA TYR A 74 19.87 -14.77 -38.41
C TYR A 74 19.02 -15.96 -37.90
N TYR A 75 18.96 -16.14 -36.58
CA TYR A 75 18.00 -16.99 -35.88
C TYR A 75 16.88 -16.15 -35.28
N GLY A 76 15.74 -16.75 -34.96
CA GLY A 76 14.59 -15.98 -34.45
C GLY A 76 13.86 -15.20 -35.54
N VAL A 77 13.48 -13.96 -35.24
CA VAL A 77 12.58 -13.12 -36.06
C VAL A 77 13.30 -12.01 -36.83
N GLY A 78 14.55 -11.71 -36.46
CA GLY A 78 15.39 -10.70 -37.08
C GLY A 78 16.78 -10.61 -36.43
N TYR A 79 17.36 -9.42 -36.43
CA TYR A 79 18.58 -9.08 -35.72
C TYR A 79 18.54 -7.62 -35.27
N ALA A 80 19.27 -7.28 -34.22
CA ALA A 80 19.44 -5.92 -33.75
C ALA A 80 20.43 -5.14 -34.63
N ASN A 81 19.93 -4.11 -35.31
CA ASN A 81 20.72 -3.15 -36.06
C ASN A 81 20.68 -1.80 -35.34
N THR A 82 21.83 -1.35 -34.83
CA THR A 82 21.94 -0.04 -34.17
C THR A 82 22.08 1.08 -35.20
N ASP A 83 21.64 2.28 -34.85
CA ASP A 83 21.99 3.50 -35.58
C ASP A 83 23.52 3.62 -35.78
N ASN A 84 23.94 4.14 -36.94
CA ASN A 84 25.36 4.33 -37.27
C ASN A 84 25.95 5.53 -36.50
N GLU A 85 26.17 5.36 -35.20
CA GLU A 85 26.74 6.38 -34.32
C GLU A 85 27.50 5.73 -33.15
N SER A 86 28.50 6.43 -32.61
CA SER A 86 29.20 6.01 -31.39
C SER A 86 28.27 6.14 -30.19
N GLY A 87 28.30 5.17 -29.28
CA GLY A 87 27.47 5.16 -28.07
C GLY A 87 26.13 4.41 -28.22
N LYS A 88 25.73 4.05 -29.44
CA LYS A 88 24.52 3.24 -29.70
C LYS A 88 24.77 1.78 -29.35
N GLY A 89 23.77 1.11 -28.78
CA GLY A 89 23.95 -0.23 -28.27
C GLY A 89 22.72 -1.13 -28.30
N VAL A 90 22.93 -2.34 -27.80
CA VAL A 90 21.91 -3.34 -27.50
C VAL A 90 22.01 -3.67 -26.01
N ASP A 91 20.87 -3.59 -25.32
CA ASP A 91 20.77 -3.85 -23.89
C ASP A 91 20.07 -5.19 -23.63
N TYR A 92 20.63 -5.97 -22.72
CA TYR A 92 20.12 -7.25 -22.24
C TYR A 92 20.07 -7.28 -20.71
N ALA A 93 19.30 -8.20 -20.15
CA ALA A 93 19.26 -8.51 -18.73
C ALA A 93 19.42 -10.03 -18.52
N ILE A 94 20.37 -10.42 -17.67
CA ILE A 94 20.70 -11.82 -17.37
C ILE A 94 20.62 -12.04 -15.86
N SER A 95 19.83 -13.00 -15.40
CA SER A 95 19.82 -13.44 -14.01
C SER A 95 20.68 -14.68 -13.81
N VAL A 96 21.50 -14.71 -12.75
CA VAL A 96 22.30 -15.88 -12.38
C VAL A 96 22.18 -16.20 -10.90
N PRO A 97 22.15 -17.47 -10.48
CA PRO A 97 21.91 -17.86 -9.09
C PRO A 97 23.09 -17.57 -8.15
N SER A 98 24.30 -17.39 -8.69
CA SER A 98 25.50 -17.10 -7.89
C SER A 98 26.47 -16.19 -8.63
N ALA A 99 27.12 -15.31 -7.86
CA ALA A 99 28.15 -14.44 -8.39
C ALA A 99 29.36 -15.28 -8.84
N GLY A 100 29.91 -14.97 -10.01
CA GLY A 100 30.98 -15.80 -10.56
C GLY A 100 31.44 -15.36 -11.95
N ASN A 101 32.38 -16.13 -12.48
CA ASN A 101 32.84 -16.00 -13.86
C ASN A 101 31.87 -16.73 -14.80
N TYR A 102 31.25 -15.98 -15.70
CA TYR A 102 30.44 -16.48 -16.79
C TYR A 102 31.14 -16.13 -18.11
N ARG A 103 30.80 -16.85 -19.18
CA ARG A 103 31.37 -16.61 -20.50
C ARG A 103 30.28 -16.14 -21.45
N ILE A 104 30.50 -15.00 -22.10
CA ILE A 104 29.56 -14.37 -23.01
C ILE A 104 30.10 -14.43 -24.44
N SER A 105 29.26 -14.73 -25.42
CA SER A 105 29.58 -14.55 -26.84
C SER A 105 28.40 -13.97 -27.60
N PHE A 106 28.67 -13.24 -28.68
CA PHE A 106 27.65 -12.64 -29.53
C PHE A 106 27.67 -13.30 -30.90
N ARG A 107 26.49 -13.63 -31.44
CA ARG A 107 26.35 -13.96 -32.86
C ARG A 107 26.06 -12.69 -33.64
N TYR A 108 26.77 -12.47 -34.74
CA TYR A 108 26.72 -11.22 -35.48
C TYR A 108 27.05 -11.40 -36.97
N ALA A 109 26.60 -10.46 -37.80
CA ALA A 109 27.07 -10.28 -39.17
C ALA A 109 27.60 -8.86 -39.38
N ASN A 110 28.71 -8.74 -40.10
CA ASN A 110 29.32 -7.46 -40.44
C ASN A 110 29.88 -7.50 -41.88
N GLY A 111 29.56 -6.51 -42.70
CA GLY A 111 29.91 -6.51 -44.13
C GLY A 111 31.41 -6.70 -44.42
N ALA A 112 32.24 -5.67 -44.17
CA ALA A 112 33.67 -5.73 -44.51
C ALA A 112 34.59 -5.03 -43.49
N SER A 113 34.28 -3.80 -43.08
CA SER A 113 35.12 -3.05 -42.13
C SER A 113 34.78 -3.38 -40.68
N ASP A 114 35.80 -3.55 -39.85
CA ASP A 114 35.64 -3.83 -38.41
C ASP A 114 34.82 -2.75 -37.70
N ARG A 115 33.89 -3.16 -36.84
CA ARG A 115 33.07 -2.27 -36.01
C ARG A 115 33.46 -2.40 -34.53
N PRO A 116 34.11 -1.39 -33.93
CA PRO A 116 34.60 -1.49 -32.55
C PRO A 116 33.45 -1.34 -31.54
N ALA A 117 33.52 -2.11 -30.45
CA ALA A 117 32.50 -2.21 -29.42
C ALA A 117 33.09 -2.31 -28.01
N ALA A 118 32.30 -1.87 -27.03
CA ALA A 118 32.51 -2.05 -25.61
C ALA A 118 31.39 -2.92 -25.04
N LEU A 119 31.74 -3.89 -24.20
CA LEU A 119 30.80 -4.66 -23.40
C LEU A 119 30.79 -4.10 -21.98
N LEU A 120 29.64 -3.66 -21.51
CA LEU A 120 29.42 -3.17 -20.16
C LEU A 120 28.52 -4.15 -19.41
N ILE A 121 28.89 -4.46 -18.16
CA ILE A 121 28.08 -5.24 -17.23
C ILE A 121 27.77 -4.33 -16.05
N ASN A 122 26.49 -4.07 -15.78
CA ASN A 122 26.04 -3.13 -14.75
C ASN A 122 26.79 -1.79 -14.85
N ASP A 123 26.76 -1.19 -16.05
CA ASP A 123 27.43 0.07 -16.43
C ASP A 123 28.97 0.10 -16.28
N THR A 124 29.59 -1.04 -15.96
CA THR A 124 31.04 -1.16 -15.85
C THR A 124 31.62 -1.83 -17.09
N LEU A 125 32.65 -1.22 -17.70
CA LEU A 125 33.36 -1.79 -18.85
C LEU A 125 33.98 -3.15 -18.49
N ALA A 126 33.46 -4.22 -19.08
CA ALA A 126 33.95 -5.58 -18.91
C ALA A 126 34.96 -5.97 -20.00
N ALA A 127 34.72 -5.53 -21.25
CA ALA A 127 35.63 -5.79 -22.36
C ALA A 127 35.52 -4.74 -23.46
N SER A 128 36.57 -4.63 -24.28
CA SER A 128 36.53 -3.88 -25.55
C SER A 128 37.10 -4.77 -26.66
N PHE A 129 36.42 -4.80 -27.79
CA PHE A 129 36.79 -5.63 -28.94
C PHE A 129 36.23 -5.01 -30.23
N ALA A 130 36.45 -5.66 -31.37
CA ALA A 130 35.83 -5.27 -32.62
C ALA A 130 35.14 -6.47 -33.28
N PHE A 131 33.97 -6.22 -33.85
CA PHE A 131 33.28 -7.16 -34.72
C PHE A 131 33.94 -7.12 -36.09
N THR A 132 34.71 -8.17 -36.44
CA THR A 132 35.46 -8.19 -37.69
C THR A 132 34.55 -8.40 -38.90
N GLY A 133 35.00 -8.00 -40.09
CA GLY A 133 34.25 -8.27 -41.32
C GLY A 133 33.96 -9.76 -41.51
N THR A 134 32.68 -10.12 -41.63
CA THR A 134 32.20 -11.50 -41.93
C THR A 134 32.10 -11.79 -43.43
N GLY A 135 32.25 -10.77 -44.28
CA GLY A 135 32.28 -10.87 -45.74
C GLY A 135 30.93 -10.62 -46.42
N ALA A 136 29.80 -10.79 -45.72
CA ALA A 136 28.47 -10.43 -46.19
C ALA A 136 27.51 -10.21 -45.01
N TRP A 137 26.50 -9.37 -45.18
CA TRP A 137 25.48 -9.13 -44.13
C TRP A 137 24.56 -10.32 -43.85
N SER A 138 24.61 -11.35 -44.69
CA SER A 138 23.93 -12.64 -44.48
C SER A 138 24.82 -13.72 -43.85
N ALA A 139 26.10 -13.41 -43.55
CA ALA A 139 27.09 -14.37 -43.08
C ALA A 139 27.33 -14.25 -41.57
N PHE A 140 26.35 -14.66 -40.77
CA PHE A 140 26.46 -14.57 -39.31
C PHE A 140 27.43 -15.59 -38.71
N THR A 141 28.26 -15.13 -37.76
CA THR A 141 29.22 -15.94 -36.98
C THR A 141 29.20 -15.54 -35.51
N SER A 142 29.78 -16.34 -34.63
CA SER A 142 29.94 -15.99 -33.21
C SER A 142 31.29 -15.36 -32.92
N THR A 143 31.35 -14.44 -31.95
CA THR A 143 32.61 -13.99 -31.35
C THR A 143 33.25 -15.12 -30.54
N ASN A 144 34.52 -14.92 -30.16
CA ASN A 144 35.11 -15.72 -29.08
C ASN A 144 34.35 -15.48 -27.76
N GLU A 145 34.39 -16.45 -26.86
CA GLU A 145 33.87 -16.31 -25.50
C GLU A 145 34.69 -15.26 -24.71
N ILE A 146 33.98 -14.33 -24.07
CA ILE A 146 34.51 -13.28 -23.21
C ILE A 146 34.15 -13.65 -21.78
N SER A 147 35.15 -13.84 -20.92
CA SER A 147 34.90 -14.06 -19.50
C SER A 147 34.46 -12.75 -18.85
N VAL A 148 33.30 -12.76 -18.21
CA VAL A 148 32.74 -11.64 -17.47
C VAL A 148 32.42 -12.06 -16.03
N GLN A 149 32.55 -11.11 -15.11
CA GLN A 149 32.11 -11.31 -13.74
C GLN A 149 30.64 -10.88 -13.63
N LEU A 150 29.75 -11.82 -13.33
CA LEU A 150 28.34 -11.52 -13.01
C LEU A 150 28.13 -11.59 -11.51
N ARG A 151 27.20 -10.77 -11.00
CA ARG A 151 26.70 -10.81 -9.63
C ARG A 151 25.55 -11.82 -9.55
N ALA A 152 25.30 -12.39 -8.38
CA ALA A 152 24.07 -13.18 -8.17
C ALA A 152 22.84 -12.28 -8.40
N GLY A 153 21.76 -12.84 -8.91
CA GLY A 153 20.59 -12.11 -9.36
C GLY A 153 20.78 -11.49 -10.74
N ASN A 154 20.08 -10.38 -10.99
CA ASN A 154 19.99 -9.73 -12.28
C ASN A 154 21.24 -8.91 -12.62
N ASN A 155 21.69 -8.99 -13.87
CA ASN A 155 22.83 -8.26 -14.43
C ASN A 155 22.41 -7.60 -15.74
N LEU A 156 22.55 -6.27 -15.82
CA LEU A 156 22.32 -5.52 -17.05
C LEU A 156 23.57 -5.61 -17.92
N VAL A 157 23.39 -5.97 -19.19
CA VAL A 157 24.47 -6.14 -20.15
C VAL A 157 24.25 -5.23 -21.34
N ARG A 158 25.14 -4.25 -21.52
CA ARG A 158 25.11 -3.33 -22.66
C ARG A 158 26.26 -3.63 -23.60
N LEU A 159 25.93 -3.97 -24.83
CA LEU A 159 26.88 -3.99 -25.94
C LEU A 159 26.79 -2.63 -26.64
N GLN A 160 27.88 -1.87 -26.69
CA GLN A 160 27.87 -0.49 -27.16
C GLN A 160 28.91 -0.24 -28.24
N ALA A 161 28.52 0.44 -29.33
CA ALA A 161 29.45 0.89 -30.36
C ALA A 161 30.39 1.98 -29.82
N THR A 162 31.68 1.87 -30.16
CA THR A 162 32.68 2.92 -29.85
C THR A 162 33.15 3.66 -31.10
N GLY A 163 32.64 3.29 -32.28
CA GLY A 163 32.91 3.93 -33.55
C GLY A 163 31.65 4.55 -34.16
N SER A 164 31.84 5.52 -35.06
CA SER A 164 30.75 6.26 -35.71
C SER A 164 29.91 5.44 -36.70
N SER A 165 30.23 4.16 -36.90
CA SER A 165 29.45 3.27 -37.77
C SER A 165 28.46 2.42 -36.99
N GLY A 166 28.27 2.59 -35.68
CA GLY A 166 27.41 1.71 -34.89
C GLY A 166 28.00 0.30 -34.70
N LEU A 167 27.19 -0.62 -34.16
CA LEU A 167 27.54 -2.04 -33.98
C LEU A 167 27.41 -2.82 -35.28
N ALA A 168 27.95 -4.04 -35.31
CA ALA A 168 27.54 -5.03 -36.32
C ALA A 168 26.06 -5.41 -36.15
N ASN A 169 25.48 -6.13 -37.11
CA ASN A 169 24.14 -6.68 -36.95
C ASN A 169 24.21 -7.80 -35.91
N ILE A 170 23.60 -7.60 -34.74
CA ILE A 170 23.69 -8.52 -33.60
C ILE A 170 22.46 -9.43 -33.60
N ASP A 171 22.70 -10.72 -33.73
CA ASP A 171 21.66 -11.74 -33.78
C ASP A 171 21.29 -12.24 -32.38
N SER A 172 22.28 -12.60 -31.58
CA SER A 172 22.01 -13.14 -30.24
C SER A 172 23.18 -13.01 -29.29
N LEU A 173 22.86 -13.05 -28.00
CA LEU A 173 23.80 -13.13 -26.88
C LEU A 173 23.72 -14.51 -26.24
N ALA A 174 24.84 -15.24 -26.16
CA ALA A 174 24.94 -16.51 -25.45
C ALA A 174 25.75 -16.36 -24.16
N VAL A 175 25.23 -16.92 -23.05
CA VAL A 175 25.82 -16.84 -21.72
C VAL A 175 26.04 -18.25 -21.17
N THR A 176 27.29 -18.62 -20.92
CA THR A 176 27.69 -19.92 -20.36
C THR A 176 28.12 -19.78 -18.91
N GLY A 177 27.48 -20.51 -18.00
CA GLY A 177 27.88 -20.60 -16.59
C GLY A 177 26.84 -21.36 -15.76
N VAL A 178 26.80 -21.11 -14.45
CA VAL A 178 25.86 -21.81 -13.56
C VAL A 178 24.45 -21.28 -13.77
N ALA A 179 23.60 -22.05 -14.46
CA ALA A 179 22.17 -21.79 -14.67
C ALA A 179 21.76 -20.32 -14.95
N PRO A 180 22.35 -19.63 -15.95
CA PRO A 180 21.87 -18.32 -16.38
C PRO A 180 20.44 -18.40 -16.93
N THR A 181 19.65 -17.36 -16.66
CA THR A 181 18.27 -17.20 -17.15
C THR A 181 18.02 -15.74 -17.56
N ALA A 182 16.88 -15.48 -18.20
CA ALA A 182 16.45 -14.12 -18.53
C ALA A 182 16.30 -13.25 -17.27
N GLY A 183 16.95 -12.09 -17.28
CA GLY A 183 16.86 -11.09 -16.25
C GLY A 183 15.76 -10.06 -16.49
N ASP A 184 15.57 -9.16 -15.52
CA ASP A 184 14.58 -8.07 -15.63
C ASP A 184 15.22 -6.81 -16.25
N CYS A 185 14.70 -6.41 -17.40
CA CYS A 185 15.15 -5.24 -18.14
C CYS A 185 14.89 -3.91 -17.42
N ASN A 186 14.02 -3.88 -16.41
CA ASN A 186 13.76 -2.70 -15.59
C ASN A 186 14.65 -2.64 -14.33
N GLY A 187 15.64 -3.53 -14.21
CA GLY A 187 16.60 -3.53 -13.11
C GLY A 187 16.17 -4.29 -11.86
N GLY A 188 15.11 -5.11 -11.90
CA GLY A 188 14.72 -5.95 -10.77
C GLY A 188 15.78 -7.01 -10.43
N GLY A 189 16.32 -6.98 -9.22
CA GLY A 189 17.22 -8.01 -8.69
C GLY A 189 16.58 -8.81 -7.55
N VAL A 190 16.64 -10.14 -7.59
CA VAL A 190 16.24 -11.02 -6.47
C VAL A 190 17.47 -11.80 -5.93
N ILE A 191 17.82 -11.45 -4.69
CA ILE A 191 18.28 -12.20 -3.49
C ILE A 191 18.85 -13.62 -3.64
N ILE A 192 20.11 -13.85 -3.16
CA ILE A 192 20.54 -14.78 -2.07
C ILE A 192 21.89 -14.27 -1.44
N GLU A 193 22.00 -14.13 -0.10
CA GLU A 193 23.19 -13.66 0.70
C GLU A 193 23.75 -14.79 1.64
N PRO A 194 24.92 -14.72 2.40
CA PRO A 194 25.91 -13.63 2.66
C PRO A 194 27.43 -14.11 2.66
N PRO A 195 28.52 -13.30 2.90
CA PRO A 195 28.72 -12.23 3.89
C PRO A 195 28.91 -10.80 3.32
N VAL A 196 28.08 -9.90 3.85
CA VAL A 196 28.04 -8.43 3.91
C VAL A 196 29.26 -7.65 3.38
N ASP A 197 29.03 -6.84 2.34
CA ASP A 197 29.79 -5.61 2.01
C ASP A 197 28.82 -4.56 1.40
N PRO A 198 29.17 -3.27 1.37
CA PRO A 198 28.38 -2.16 1.91
C PRO A 198 27.17 -1.73 1.07
N VAL A 199 26.10 -1.38 1.80
CA VAL A 199 24.83 -0.79 1.34
C VAL A 199 25.03 0.31 0.29
N ASP A 200 24.35 0.19 -0.85
CA ASP A 200 24.14 1.29 -1.80
C ASP A 200 23.43 2.44 -1.08
N PRO A 201 23.98 3.66 -1.06
CA PRO A 201 23.42 4.78 -0.30
C PRO A 201 22.02 5.25 -0.77
N THR A 202 21.46 4.65 -1.82
CA THR A 202 20.14 5.01 -2.36
C THR A 202 19.00 4.04 -2.00
N ASP A 203 19.31 2.82 -1.55
CA ASP A 203 18.27 1.88 -1.09
C ASP A 203 17.77 2.25 0.32
N PRO A 204 16.45 2.20 0.58
CA PRO A 204 15.93 2.47 1.91
C PRO A 204 16.43 1.41 2.89
N VAL A 205 17.28 1.84 3.81
CA VAL A 205 17.75 0.99 4.91
C VAL A 205 16.63 0.85 5.93
N TYR A 206 15.92 -0.27 5.87
CA TYR A 206 14.89 -0.59 6.84
C TYR A 206 15.49 -0.98 8.20
N PRO A 207 14.81 -0.67 9.31
CA PRO A 207 15.29 -1.03 10.66
C PRO A 207 15.51 -2.53 10.87
N ASN A 208 14.74 -3.38 10.17
CA ASN A 208 14.84 -4.83 10.23
C ASN A 208 14.55 -5.42 8.85
N ALA A 209 15.53 -6.12 8.27
CA ALA A 209 15.44 -6.69 6.92
C ALA A 209 14.40 -7.81 6.82
N ASP A 210 14.34 -8.71 7.80
CA ASP A 210 13.34 -9.80 7.86
C ASP A 210 11.91 -9.24 7.89
N CYS A 211 11.72 -8.15 8.65
CA CYS A 211 10.45 -7.47 8.69
C CYS A 211 10.11 -6.79 7.36
N ALA A 212 11.08 -6.11 6.76
CA ALA A 212 10.92 -5.47 5.46
C ALA A 212 10.55 -6.47 4.36
N ASP A 213 11.18 -7.64 4.35
CA ASP A 213 10.86 -8.73 3.42
C ASP A 213 9.41 -9.21 3.66
N LEU A 214 9.01 -9.48 4.91
CA LEU A 214 7.64 -9.92 5.21
C LEU A 214 6.56 -8.93 4.73
N ILE A 215 6.77 -7.63 4.89
CA ILE A 215 5.74 -6.61 4.58
C ILE A 215 5.75 -6.15 3.12
N ASN A 216 6.88 -6.24 2.42
CA ASN A 216 7.03 -5.73 1.06
C ASN A 216 7.08 -6.84 0.00
N ASN A 217 7.26 -8.10 0.40
CA ASN A 217 7.28 -9.24 -0.51
C ASN A 217 5.92 -9.96 -0.50
N ASP A 218 5.16 -9.79 -1.57
CA ASP A 218 3.84 -10.43 -1.74
C ASP A 218 3.95 -11.96 -1.95
N SER A 219 5.14 -12.49 -2.26
CA SER A 219 5.37 -13.93 -2.43
C SER A 219 5.62 -14.68 -1.12
N ILE A 220 5.71 -13.97 0.01
CA ILE A 220 5.92 -14.55 1.34
C ILE A 220 4.65 -14.39 2.16
N ASN A 221 4.00 -15.49 2.50
CA ASN A 221 2.84 -15.47 3.39
C ASN A 221 3.27 -15.31 4.87
N TRP A 222 2.33 -14.96 5.76
CA TRP A 222 2.66 -14.46 7.11
C TRP A 222 3.52 -15.40 7.96
N ARG A 223 3.34 -16.72 7.80
CA ARG A 223 4.08 -17.76 8.54
C ARG A 223 5.22 -18.40 7.74
N GLU A 224 5.49 -17.89 6.54
CA GLU A 224 6.54 -18.38 5.66
C GLU A 224 7.84 -17.57 5.79
N SER A 225 7.78 -16.40 6.44
CA SER A 225 8.96 -15.58 6.75
C SER A 225 9.86 -16.21 7.82
N SER A 226 11.05 -15.63 8.02
CA SER A 226 11.95 -16.00 9.13
C SER A 226 11.37 -15.68 10.52
N LEU A 227 10.33 -14.83 10.60
CA LEU A 227 9.63 -14.49 11.85
C LEU A 227 8.63 -15.61 12.19
N GLN A 228 8.96 -16.44 13.18
CA GLN A 228 8.24 -17.69 13.42
C GLN A 228 7.12 -17.59 14.48
N SER A 229 7.17 -16.61 15.37
CA SER A 229 6.13 -16.43 16.42
C SER A 229 5.16 -15.30 16.09
N ASP A 230 3.91 -15.43 16.57
CA ASP A 230 2.90 -14.38 16.46
C ASP A 230 3.42 -13.04 17.00
N GLN A 231 4.10 -13.06 18.14
CA GLN A 231 4.67 -11.85 18.74
C GLN A 231 5.70 -11.18 17.84
N GLN A 232 6.59 -11.93 17.19
CA GLN A 232 7.62 -11.39 16.28
C GLN A 232 6.99 -10.81 15.01
N ILE A 233 6.04 -11.53 14.41
CA ILE A 233 5.33 -11.07 13.22
C ILE A 233 4.55 -9.79 13.55
N ILE A 234 3.82 -9.77 14.66
CA ILE A 234 3.02 -8.61 15.05
C ILE A 234 3.89 -7.42 15.45
N GLN A 235 5.03 -7.65 16.11
CA GLN A 235 5.99 -6.57 16.37
C GLN A 235 6.47 -5.95 15.05
N CYS A 236 6.82 -6.76 14.05
CA CYS A 236 7.16 -6.27 12.72
C CYS A 236 6.00 -5.47 12.10
N LEU A 237 4.78 -6.00 12.13
CA LEU A 237 3.60 -5.32 11.60
C LEU A 237 3.33 -3.98 12.30
N ALA A 238 3.48 -3.91 13.62
CA ALA A 238 3.28 -2.69 14.40
C ALA A 238 4.39 -1.65 14.14
N GLU A 239 5.65 -2.06 14.12
CA GLU A 239 6.78 -1.16 13.85
C GLU A 239 6.74 -0.59 12.42
N SER A 240 6.39 -1.43 11.45
CA SER A 240 6.26 -1.02 10.05
C SER A 240 5.05 -0.15 9.76
N LEU A 241 3.96 -0.33 10.51
CA LEU A 241 2.79 0.55 10.45
C LEU A 241 3.12 1.95 11.01
N GLY A 242 3.98 2.02 12.03
CA GLY A 242 4.32 3.26 12.70
C GLY A 242 3.40 3.56 13.89
N LYS A 243 3.32 4.83 14.29
CA LYS A 243 2.53 5.25 15.45
C LYS A 243 1.55 6.37 15.08
N PRO A 244 0.31 6.36 15.62
CA PRO A 244 -0.60 7.49 15.45
C PRO A 244 -0.05 8.75 16.12
N VAL A 245 -0.49 9.91 15.63
CA VAL A 245 -0.26 11.21 16.26
C VAL A 245 -1.58 11.90 16.56
N GLY A 246 -1.58 12.82 17.51
CA GLY A 246 -2.77 13.57 17.88
C GLY A 246 -3.59 12.85 18.94
N TYR A 247 -4.91 12.98 18.93
CA TYR A 247 -5.75 12.50 20.02
C TYR A 247 -5.71 10.96 20.18
N GLY A 248 -5.55 10.21 19.10
CA GLY A 248 -5.44 8.73 19.16
C GLY A 248 -4.02 8.18 19.34
N GLU A 249 -3.06 9.01 19.77
CA GLU A 249 -1.63 8.69 19.89
C GLU A 249 -1.26 7.51 20.82
N LYS A 250 -2.22 6.98 21.59
CA LYS A 250 -2.00 5.83 22.48
C LYS A 250 -2.39 4.49 21.86
N ALA A 251 -3.05 4.48 20.71
CA ALA A 251 -3.49 3.23 20.09
C ALA A 251 -2.29 2.35 19.68
N THR A 252 -2.25 1.12 20.21
CA THR A 252 -1.35 0.03 19.85
C THR A 252 -2.09 -1.17 19.22
N GLY A 253 -3.42 -1.20 19.27
CA GLY A 253 -4.26 -2.24 18.71
C GLY A 253 -3.99 -3.62 19.31
N GLY A 254 -3.88 -4.61 18.42
CA GLY A 254 -3.52 -5.99 18.75
C GLY A 254 -2.07 -6.20 19.20
N TYR A 255 -1.23 -5.16 19.22
CA TYR A 255 0.15 -5.29 19.69
C TYR A 255 0.26 -5.02 21.20
N ASN A 256 0.79 -6.03 21.92
CA ASN A 256 1.19 -5.94 23.31
C ASN A 256 2.72 -6.04 23.39
N PRO A 257 3.43 -4.94 23.76
CA PRO A 257 4.89 -4.98 23.87
C PRO A 257 5.40 -5.89 25.00
N ASN A 258 4.53 -6.27 25.95
CA ASN A 258 4.87 -7.18 27.05
C ASN A 258 4.64 -8.67 26.70
N GLY A 259 4.24 -8.97 25.46
CA GLY A 259 3.96 -10.34 25.01
C GLY A 259 2.46 -10.70 25.01
N GLY A 260 2.12 -11.81 24.35
CA GLY A 260 0.74 -12.34 24.32
C GLY A 260 -0.11 -11.80 23.17
N SER A 261 0.47 -11.10 22.20
CA SER A 261 -0.18 -10.80 20.93
C SER A 261 -0.46 -12.08 20.14
N LYS A 262 -1.62 -12.16 19.49
CA LYS A 262 -2.08 -13.30 18.71
C LYS A 262 -2.30 -12.91 17.26
N LEU A 263 -1.67 -13.64 16.35
CA LEU A 263 -1.81 -13.42 14.92
C LEU A 263 -2.97 -14.27 14.42
N VAL A 264 -4.03 -13.63 13.96
CA VAL A 264 -5.19 -14.30 13.38
C VAL A 264 -5.15 -14.10 11.87
N ILE A 265 -4.97 -15.20 11.14
CA ILE A 265 -4.90 -15.19 9.67
C ILE A 265 -6.26 -15.65 9.14
N ILE A 266 -6.95 -14.76 8.43
CA ILE A 266 -8.25 -15.03 7.79
C ILE A 266 -8.01 -15.70 6.44
N THR A 267 -8.62 -16.86 6.24
CA THR A 267 -8.63 -17.59 4.94
C THR A 267 -9.91 -17.30 4.15
N ASN A 268 -9.95 -17.63 2.86
CA ASN A 268 -11.14 -17.40 2.02
C ASN A 268 -12.29 -18.39 2.29
N ASN A 269 -12.11 -19.35 3.21
CA ASN A 269 -13.15 -20.29 3.62
C ASN A 269 -14.04 -19.71 4.73
N LYS A 270 -15.14 -19.05 4.34
CA LYS A 270 -16.04 -18.32 5.27
C LYS A 270 -15.31 -17.22 6.08
N PRO A 271 -14.68 -16.26 5.40
CA PRO A 271 -13.87 -15.24 6.07
C PRO A 271 -14.66 -14.40 7.07
N GLU A 272 -15.94 -14.12 6.81
CA GLU A 272 -16.77 -13.32 7.71
C GLU A 272 -16.96 -13.98 9.09
N ASP A 273 -17.11 -15.30 9.11
CA ASP A 273 -17.28 -16.06 10.35
C ASP A 273 -15.97 -16.07 11.16
N GLN A 274 -14.82 -16.17 10.46
CA GLN A 274 -13.49 -16.09 11.06
C GLN A 274 -13.21 -14.68 11.63
N ILE A 275 -13.54 -13.63 10.88
CA ILE A 275 -13.44 -12.24 11.32
C ILE A 275 -14.30 -12.04 12.57
N LEU A 276 -15.57 -12.47 12.53
CA LEU A 276 -16.47 -12.32 13.66
C LEU A 276 -15.93 -12.99 14.93
N ALA A 277 -15.36 -14.19 14.82
CA ALA A 277 -14.71 -14.86 15.94
C ALA A 277 -13.51 -14.07 16.48
N ALA A 278 -12.68 -13.52 15.58
CA ALA A 278 -11.47 -12.80 15.94
C ALA A 278 -11.76 -11.46 16.65
N ILE A 279 -12.68 -10.66 16.11
CA ILE A 279 -13.02 -9.33 16.65
C ILE A 279 -13.84 -9.39 17.95
N SER A 280 -14.41 -10.56 18.29
CA SER A 280 -15.22 -10.74 19.50
C SER A 280 -14.37 -11.08 20.74
N SER A 281 -13.10 -11.41 20.57
CA SER A 281 -12.19 -11.76 21.68
C SER A 281 -11.64 -10.54 22.38
N SER A 282 -11.41 -10.62 23.69
CA SER A 282 -10.68 -9.60 24.47
C SER A 282 -9.15 -9.74 24.41
N ASP A 283 -8.65 -10.74 23.68
CA ASP A 283 -7.23 -10.94 23.45
C ASP A 283 -6.62 -9.80 22.62
N HIS A 284 -5.29 -9.64 22.70
CA HIS A 284 -4.54 -8.76 21.80
C HIS A 284 -4.42 -9.39 20.41
N ASN A 285 -5.45 -9.20 19.58
CA ASN A 285 -5.55 -9.81 18.27
C ASN A 285 -5.07 -8.88 17.16
N TRP A 286 -4.09 -9.33 16.38
CA TRP A 286 -3.74 -8.72 15.10
C TRP A 286 -4.27 -9.59 13.98
N ILE A 287 -5.28 -9.09 13.29
CA ILE A 287 -6.01 -9.81 12.24
C ILE A 287 -5.43 -9.40 10.90
N VAL A 288 -4.94 -10.38 10.15
CA VAL A 288 -4.46 -10.26 8.77
C VAL A 288 -5.22 -11.22 7.87
N PHE A 289 -5.12 -11.03 6.56
CA PHE A 289 -5.71 -11.91 5.55
C PHE A 289 -4.61 -12.70 4.88
N ASP A 290 -4.82 -14.00 4.71
CA ASP A 290 -3.88 -14.86 4.00
C ASP A 290 -3.59 -14.30 2.59
N LYS A 291 -2.31 -14.06 2.27
CA LYS A 291 -1.95 -13.34 1.04
C LYS A 291 -2.29 -14.15 -0.22
N ASP A 292 -2.17 -15.47 -0.16
CA ASP A 292 -2.42 -16.36 -1.30
C ASP A 292 -3.93 -16.53 -1.54
N ASP A 293 -4.69 -16.79 -0.48
CA ASP A 293 -6.15 -16.93 -0.56
C ASP A 293 -6.83 -15.65 -1.06
N PHE A 294 -6.23 -14.49 -0.79
CA PHE A 294 -6.70 -13.17 -1.18
C PHE A 294 -5.81 -12.50 -2.24
N ALA A 295 -5.08 -13.30 -3.04
CA ALA A 295 -4.27 -12.78 -4.15
C ALA A 295 -5.13 -12.11 -5.24
N ASN A 296 -6.41 -12.48 -5.32
CA ASN A 296 -7.44 -11.89 -6.16
C ASN A 296 -8.48 -11.14 -5.34
N GLU A 297 -9.13 -10.14 -5.95
CA GLU A 297 -10.16 -9.36 -5.26
C GLU A 297 -11.29 -10.26 -4.76
N THR A 298 -11.50 -10.26 -3.44
CA THR A 298 -12.46 -11.11 -2.76
C THR A 298 -13.37 -10.26 -1.90
N ALA A 299 -14.67 -10.29 -2.20
CA ALA A 299 -15.67 -9.53 -1.47
C ALA A 299 -16.02 -10.21 -0.13
N ILE A 300 -15.76 -9.49 0.95
CA ILE A 300 -16.15 -9.80 2.32
C ILE A 300 -17.44 -9.05 2.63
N MET A 301 -18.52 -9.78 2.91
CA MET A 301 -19.85 -9.21 3.08
C MET A 301 -20.37 -9.57 4.46
N MET A 302 -20.18 -8.66 5.43
CA MET A 302 -20.44 -8.94 6.84
C MET A 302 -21.93 -9.14 7.19
N TYR A 303 -22.86 -9.06 6.24
CA TYR A 303 -24.24 -9.55 6.45
C TYR A 303 -24.34 -11.10 6.44
N ARG A 304 -23.40 -11.79 5.77
CA ARG A 304 -23.46 -13.25 5.53
C ARG A 304 -23.62 -14.11 6.79
N PRO A 305 -22.99 -13.81 7.93
CA PRO A 305 -23.21 -14.62 9.14
C PRO A 305 -24.66 -14.56 9.67
N TYR A 306 -25.42 -13.49 9.36
CA TYR A 306 -26.85 -13.41 9.70
C TYR A 306 -27.72 -14.41 8.93
N CYS A 307 -27.25 -14.93 7.79
CA CYS A 307 -27.99 -15.90 6.98
C CYS A 307 -28.22 -17.25 7.68
N ALA A 308 -27.44 -17.57 8.71
CA ALA A 308 -27.70 -18.75 9.55
C ALA A 308 -28.99 -18.59 10.38
N SER A 309 -29.50 -17.36 10.57
CA SER A 309 -30.75 -17.11 11.27
C SER A 309 -31.97 -17.46 10.42
N SER A 310 -32.92 -18.20 11.00
CA SER A 310 -34.23 -18.46 10.40
C SER A 310 -35.03 -17.17 10.12
N SER A 311 -34.82 -16.10 10.91
CA SER A 311 -35.46 -14.81 10.66
C SER A 311 -34.96 -14.16 9.38
N MET A 312 -33.65 -14.22 9.12
CA MET A 312 -33.05 -13.67 7.91
C MET A 312 -33.49 -14.47 6.67
N GLN A 313 -33.45 -15.80 6.77
CA GLN A 313 -33.91 -16.69 5.70
C GLN A 313 -35.40 -16.46 5.35
N SER A 314 -36.24 -16.29 6.38
CA SER A 314 -37.67 -16.03 6.18
C SER A 314 -37.91 -14.65 5.57
N ALA A 315 -37.19 -13.62 6.01
CA ALA A 315 -37.32 -12.27 5.48
C ALA A 315 -36.95 -12.19 3.99
N LEU A 316 -35.83 -12.81 3.60
CA LEU A 316 -35.42 -12.87 2.19
C LEU A 316 -36.19 -13.91 1.36
N GLY A 317 -36.91 -14.81 2.03
CA GLY A 317 -37.63 -15.92 1.41
C GLY A 317 -36.74 -16.91 0.67
N VAL A 318 -35.54 -17.20 1.21
CA VAL A 318 -34.55 -18.12 0.64
C VAL A 318 -33.83 -18.93 1.72
N ASN A 319 -33.17 -20.03 1.34
CA ASN A 319 -32.35 -20.82 2.27
C ASN A 319 -31.01 -20.12 2.60
N GLU A 320 -30.29 -20.60 3.60
CA GLU A 320 -29.00 -20.03 4.04
C GLU A 320 -27.98 -19.89 2.90
N ALA A 321 -27.82 -20.92 2.06
CA ALA A 321 -26.84 -20.91 0.97
C ALA A 321 -27.14 -19.79 -0.04
N THR A 322 -28.41 -19.62 -0.41
CA THR A 322 -28.88 -18.56 -1.32
C THR A 322 -28.83 -17.19 -0.64
N CYS A 323 -29.04 -17.11 0.67
CA CYS A 323 -28.89 -15.87 1.43
C CYS A 323 -27.43 -15.39 1.42
N ARG A 324 -26.43 -16.28 1.59
CA ARG A 324 -25.01 -15.89 1.67
C ARG A 324 -24.43 -15.47 0.31
N ASP A 325 -25.06 -15.83 -0.80
CA ASP A 325 -24.65 -15.45 -2.15
C ASP A 325 -25.69 -14.49 -2.77
N PRO A 326 -25.39 -13.18 -2.83
CA PRO A 326 -26.34 -12.21 -3.36
C PRO A 326 -26.68 -12.49 -4.84
N TYR A 327 -25.76 -13.07 -5.61
CA TYR A 327 -26.03 -13.42 -7.01
C TYR A 327 -26.98 -14.62 -7.14
N ALA A 328 -26.88 -15.60 -6.24
CA ALA A 328 -27.86 -16.67 -6.14
C ALA A 328 -29.25 -16.13 -5.73
N TRP A 329 -29.31 -15.19 -4.78
CA TRP A 329 -30.56 -14.50 -4.44
C TRP A 329 -31.13 -13.75 -5.65
N CYS A 330 -30.31 -12.98 -6.38
CA CYS A 330 -30.74 -12.24 -7.56
C CYS A 330 -31.30 -13.17 -8.65
N ALA A 331 -30.62 -14.29 -8.92
CA ALA A 331 -31.10 -15.30 -9.86
C ALA A 331 -32.45 -15.89 -9.42
N ALA A 332 -32.62 -16.15 -8.12
CA ALA A 332 -33.89 -16.65 -7.57
C ALA A 332 -35.03 -15.62 -7.63
N LYS A 333 -34.71 -14.31 -7.62
CA LYS A 333 -35.68 -13.21 -7.68
C LYS A 333 -35.86 -12.59 -9.07
N GLY A 334 -35.12 -13.07 -10.08
CA GLY A 334 -35.19 -12.55 -11.46
C GLY A 334 -34.50 -11.19 -11.65
N VAL A 335 -33.54 -10.83 -10.80
CA VAL A 335 -32.73 -9.61 -10.92
C VAL A 335 -31.49 -9.89 -11.79
N SER A 336 -31.21 -9.03 -12.77
CA SER A 336 -30.04 -9.15 -13.64
C SER A 336 -28.72 -9.02 -12.88
N SER A 337 -27.69 -9.74 -13.30
CA SER A 337 -26.35 -9.70 -12.66
C SER A 337 -25.77 -8.29 -12.56
N SER A 338 -25.95 -7.44 -13.57
CA SER A 338 -25.46 -6.05 -13.57
C SER A 338 -26.09 -5.14 -12.51
N ASN A 339 -27.31 -5.46 -12.08
CA ASN A 339 -28.04 -4.68 -11.08
C ASN A 339 -28.08 -5.40 -9.72
N CYS A 340 -27.46 -6.59 -9.63
CA CYS A 340 -27.71 -7.49 -8.53
C CYS A 340 -27.32 -6.91 -7.18
N LEU A 341 -26.06 -6.43 -7.04
CA LEU A 341 -25.60 -5.92 -5.77
C LEU A 341 -26.35 -4.64 -5.36
N VAL A 342 -26.63 -3.76 -6.31
CA VAL A 342 -27.40 -2.53 -6.04
C VAL A 342 -28.79 -2.87 -5.53
N THR A 343 -29.53 -3.75 -6.21
CA THR A 343 -30.89 -4.14 -5.78
C THR A 343 -30.86 -4.92 -4.47
N PHE A 344 -29.95 -5.87 -4.30
CA PHE A 344 -29.87 -6.65 -3.07
C PHE A 344 -29.56 -5.77 -1.86
N PHE A 345 -28.53 -4.93 -1.96
CA PHE A 345 -28.07 -4.14 -0.82
C PHE A 345 -28.95 -2.91 -0.57
N ASN A 346 -29.38 -2.20 -1.61
CA ASN A 346 -30.02 -0.88 -1.45
C ASN A 346 -31.56 -0.94 -1.49
N ASP A 347 -32.14 -2.02 -2.02
CA ASP A 347 -33.60 -2.22 -2.03
C ASP A 347 -34.01 -3.29 -1.01
N GLU A 348 -33.50 -4.52 -1.14
CA GLU A 348 -33.93 -5.65 -0.31
C GLU A 348 -33.42 -5.55 1.13
N LEU A 349 -32.14 -5.23 1.34
CA LEU A 349 -31.59 -5.08 2.69
C LEU A 349 -31.94 -3.74 3.32
N ASN A 350 -32.59 -2.82 2.62
CA ASN A 350 -32.97 -1.51 3.13
C ASN A 350 -34.25 -1.56 3.99
N ASP A 351 -34.27 -2.46 4.98
CA ASP A 351 -35.36 -2.64 5.92
C ASP A 351 -34.81 -2.70 7.37
N SER A 352 -35.22 -1.71 8.17
CA SER A 352 -34.84 -1.61 9.59
C SER A 352 -35.26 -2.82 10.44
N SER A 353 -36.23 -3.61 9.98
CA SER A 353 -36.72 -4.83 10.65
C SER A 353 -35.73 -6.00 10.58
N LEU A 354 -34.81 -5.97 9.60
CA LEU A 354 -33.80 -7.01 9.44
C LEU A 354 -32.77 -6.97 10.59
N PRO A 355 -32.19 -8.12 10.96
CA PRO A 355 -31.25 -8.20 12.08
C PRO A 355 -29.85 -7.66 11.78
N VAL A 356 -29.54 -7.37 10.51
CA VAL A 356 -28.19 -7.00 10.04
C VAL A 356 -27.76 -5.67 10.66
N ARG A 357 -26.64 -5.67 11.40
CA ARG A 357 -26.02 -4.47 11.98
C ARG A 357 -24.50 -4.62 11.92
N ASN A 358 -23.78 -3.52 12.13
CA ASN A 358 -22.33 -3.59 12.28
C ASN A 358 -21.92 -4.42 13.51
N TYR A 359 -20.97 -5.32 13.30
CA TYR A 359 -20.41 -6.13 14.37
C TYR A 359 -19.48 -5.31 15.27
N LEU A 360 -19.55 -5.61 16.56
CA LEU A 360 -18.72 -5.01 17.59
C LEU A 360 -17.29 -5.56 17.47
N ILE A 361 -16.31 -4.66 17.38
CA ILE A 361 -14.90 -4.96 17.62
C ILE A 361 -14.62 -4.74 19.10
N ASN A 362 -14.06 -5.76 19.76
CA ASN A 362 -13.64 -5.70 21.15
C ASN A 362 -12.30 -4.94 21.29
N SER A 363 -11.88 -4.65 22.52
CA SER A 363 -10.62 -3.94 22.77
C SER A 363 -9.39 -4.69 22.24
N ASN A 364 -8.27 -3.98 22.10
CA ASN A 364 -6.97 -4.56 21.74
C ASN A 364 -6.97 -5.32 20.40
N THR A 365 -7.61 -4.74 19.39
CA THR A 365 -7.76 -5.39 18.09
C THR A 365 -7.15 -4.53 16.99
N THR A 366 -6.35 -5.15 16.12
CA THR A 366 -5.96 -4.57 14.82
C THR A 366 -6.61 -5.36 13.70
N ILE A 367 -7.27 -4.69 12.74
CA ILE A 367 -7.66 -5.29 11.45
C ILE A 367 -6.77 -4.68 10.37
N ASP A 368 -5.85 -5.49 9.84
CA ASP A 368 -4.79 -5.07 8.94
C ASP A 368 -4.93 -5.78 7.58
N GLY A 369 -5.29 -5.00 6.56
CA GLY A 369 -5.51 -5.51 5.21
C GLY A 369 -4.25 -5.53 4.33
N ARG A 370 -3.05 -5.24 4.84
CA ARG A 370 -1.81 -5.25 4.03
C ARG A 370 -1.59 -6.60 3.35
N GLY A 371 -1.01 -6.59 2.15
CA GLY A 371 -0.66 -7.81 1.39
C GLY A 371 -1.82 -8.62 0.80
N ALA A 372 -3.08 -8.21 1.02
CA ALA A 372 -4.26 -8.97 0.59
C ALA A 372 -5.29 -8.11 -0.16
N LYS A 373 -5.99 -8.69 -1.13
CA LYS A 373 -7.05 -8.03 -1.92
C LYS A 373 -8.46 -8.33 -1.36
N ALA A 374 -8.59 -8.28 -0.04
CA ALA A 374 -9.88 -8.33 0.65
C ALA A 374 -10.64 -6.99 0.55
N THR A 375 -11.92 -7.06 0.18
CA THR A 375 -12.79 -5.88 0.03
C THR A 375 -14.05 -6.02 0.88
N PHE A 376 -14.18 -5.21 1.92
CA PHE A 376 -15.40 -5.12 2.72
C PHE A 376 -16.50 -4.42 1.91
N THR A 377 -17.57 -5.14 1.65
CA THR A 377 -18.67 -4.65 0.80
C THR A 377 -19.91 -4.40 1.65
N PHE A 378 -20.54 -3.25 1.42
CA PHE A 378 -21.77 -2.75 2.02
C PHE A 378 -21.68 -2.32 3.49
N ASN A 379 -21.28 -3.20 4.41
CA ASN A 379 -21.23 -2.89 5.84
C ASN A 379 -19.86 -3.18 6.45
N GLY A 380 -19.47 -2.35 7.42
CA GLY A 380 -18.24 -2.56 8.18
C GLY A 380 -18.52 -2.85 9.65
N PHE A 381 -17.92 -2.05 10.54
CA PHE A 381 -17.77 -2.39 11.96
C PHE A 381 -18.24 -1.27 12.88
N LYS A 382 -18.48 -1.62 14.15
CA LYS A 382 -18.60 -0.66 15.24
C LYS A 382 -17.55 -0.95 16.32
N ILE A 383 -17.00 0.09 16.90
CA ILE A 383 -16.06 0.06 18.02
C ILE A 383 -16.81 0.61 19.22
N GLY A 384 -17.12 -0.26 20.18
CA GLY A 384 -18.08 0.01 21.25
C GLY A 384 -19.54 -0.20 20.90
N ALA A 385 -20.39 -0.06 21.91
CA ALA A 385 -21.84 -0.14 21.78
C ALA A 385 -22.55 0.87 22.67
N ASP A 386 -23.65 1.41 22.18
CA ASP A 386 -24.53 2.32 22.91
C ASP A 386 -26.00 1.91 22.77
N SER A 387 -26.82 2.42 23.69
CA SER A 387 -28.27 2.36 23.60
C SER A 387 -28.86 3.67 24.06
N SER A 388 -29.77 4.24 23.27
CA SER A 388 -30.49 5.48 23.59
C SER A 388 -29.58 6.67 23.98
N GLY A 389 -28.35 6.71 23.46
CA GLY A 389 -27.39 7.77 23.76
C GLY A 389 -26.57 7.59 25.03
N ALA A 390 -26.59 6.40 25.63
CA ALA A 390 -25.72 6.01 26.75
C ALA A 390 -24.81 4.85 26.33
N SER A 391 -23.57 4.84 26.84
CA SER A 391 -22.66 3.72 26.61
C SER A 391 -23.21 2.42 27.23
N THR A 392 -23.01 1.32 26.51
CA THR A 392 -23.32 -0.04 26.96
C THR A 392 -22.11 -0.97 26.87
N HIS A 393 -21.11 -0.60 26.06
CA HIS A 393 -19.83 -1.27 25.95
C HIS A 393 -18.78 -0.29 25.44
N GLN A 394 -17.64 -0.24 26.12
CA GLN A 394 -16.46 0.52 25.71
C GLN A 394 -15.46 -0.45 25.09
N SER A 395 -14.96 -0.10 23.92
CA SER A 395 -13.82 -0.78 23.29
C SER A 395 -12.66 0.19 23.24
N GLU A 396 -11.49 -0.29 23.63
CA GLU A 396 -10.29 0.52 23.77
C GLU A 396 -9.19 -0.05 22.89
N ASN A 397 -8.28 0.82 22.44
CA ASN A 397 -7.06 0.37 21.80
C ASN A 397 -7.34 -0.44 20.51
N VAL A 398 -7.94 0.21 19.50
CA VAL A 398 -8.35 -0.42 18.24
C VAL A 398 -7.71 0.25 17.03
N ILE A 399 -7.17 -0.56 16.11
CA ILE A 399 -6.58 -0.09 14.85
C ILE A 399 -7.33 -0.73 13.67
N ILE A 400 -7.75 0.07 12.71
CA ILE A 400 -8.28 -0.41 11.43
C ILE A 400 -7.41 0.17 10.33
N THR A 401 -6.68 -0.68 9.61
CA THR A 401 -5.70 -0.22 8.63
C THR A 401 -5.63 -1.03 7.35
N ASN A 402 -5.29 -0.36 6.24
CA ASN A 402 -5.03 -0.99 4.95
C ASN A 402 -6.22 -1.81 4.40
N ASN A 403 -7.45 -1.45 4.77
CA ASN A 403 -8.66 -2.11 4.30
C ASN A 403 -9.31 -1.33 3.14
N LYS A 404 -10.03 -2.05 2.26
CA LYS A 404 -10.89 -1.44 1.22
C LYS A 404 -12.35 -1.66 1.60
N PHE A 405 -13.10 -0.57 1.62
CA PHE A 405 -14.53 -0.55 1.90
C PHE A 405 -15.29 -0.03 0.68
N ILE A 406 -16.39 -0.69 0.29
CA ILE A 406 -17.22 -0.29 -0.85
C ILE A 406 -18.70 -0.19 -0.45
N GLY A 407 -19.35 0.93 -0.75
CA GLY A 407 -20.75 1.23 -0.41
C GLY A 407 -21.83 0.69 -1.36
N VAL A 408 -21.45 0.03 -2.47
CA VAL A 408 -22.38 -0.52 -3.48
C VAL A 408 -23.33 0.53 -4.07
N GLY A 409 -22.80 1.74 -4.30
CA GLY A 409 -23.57 2.82 -4.94
C GLY A 409 -24.67 3.44 -4.07
N HIS A 410 -24.80 3.05 -2.80
CA HIS A 410 -25.66 3.74 -1.86
C HIS A 410 -25.12 5.15 -1.58
N THR A 411 -26.01 6.10 -1.32
CA THR A 411 -25.62 7.50 -1.10
C THR A 411 -25.94 8.03 0.29
N GLU A 412 -27.09 7.70 0.89
CA GLU A 412 -27.47 8.15 2.25
C GLU A 412 -28.72 7.48 2.81
N ASP A 413 -28.83 7.44 4.15
CA ASP A 413 -30.03 7.07 4.92
C ASP A 413 -30.52 5.64 4.66
N HIS A 414 -29.58 4.70 4.65
CA HIS A 414 -29.91 3.27 4.59
C HIS A 414 -30.48 2.82 5.94
N ASN A 415 -31.62 2.10 5.95
CA ASN A 415 -32.35 1.71 7.16
C ASN A 415 -31.61 0.75 8.11
N LEU A 416 -30.48 0.18 7.66
CA LEU A 416 -29.59 -0.65 8.49
C LEU A 416 -28.44 0.13 9.14
N ASP A 417 -28.27 1.41 8.78
CA ASP A 417 -27.12 2.26 9.11
C ASP A 417 -25.75 1.53 8.91
N PRO A 418 -25.40 1.07 7.70
CA PRO A 418 -24.19 0.31 7.43
C PRO A 418 -22.96 1.23 7.30
N ASP A 419 -22.64 1.94 8.38
CA ASP A 419 -21.40 2.72 8.48
C ASP A 419 -20.20 1.79 8.24
N MET A 420 -19.14 2.27 7.59
CA MET A 420 -17.95 1.45 7.40
C MET A 420 -17.19 1.30 8.72
N ILE A 421 -17.02 2.39 9.46
CA ILE A 421 -16.45 2.37 10.81
C ILE A 421 -17.28 3.28 11.71
N ARG A 422 -17.83 2.75 12.79
CA ARG A 422 -18.58 3.52 13.80
C ARG A 422 -17.94 3.41 15.17
N SER A 423 -17.27 4.46 15.64
CA SER A 423 -16.82 4.55 17.02
C SER A 423 -17.95 5.07 17.91
N THR A 424 -18.29 4.35 18.98
CA THR A 424 -19.40 4.73 19.88
C THR A 424 -19.19 4.27 21.31
N GLY A 425 -20.10 4.63 22.21
CA GLY A 425 -20.15 4.12 23.57
C GLY A 425 -18.91 4.50 24.39
N GLU A 426 -18.38 5.71 24.22
CA GLU A 426 -17.20 6.21 24.95
C GLU A 426 -15.90 5.43 24.68
N SER A 427 -15.88 4.63 23.61
CA SER A 427 -14.69 3.94 23.11
C SER A 427 -13.59 4.93 22.73
N HIS A 428 -12.35 4.54 22.98
CA HIS A 428 -11.20 5.45 22.84
C HIS A 428 -9.89 4.75 22.53
N ASP A 429 -8.85 5.55 22.25
CA ASP A 429 -7.55 5.10 21.73
C ASP A 429 -7.72 4.33 20.40
N ILE A 430 -8.22 5.04 19.39
CA ILE A 430 -8.60 4.46 18.09
C ILE A 430 -7.77 5.08 16.95
N TRP A 431 -7.27 4.23 16.05
CA TRP A 431 -6.57 4.67 14.85
C TRP A 431 -7.15 4.07 13.57
N ILE A 432 -7.61 4.93 12.67
CA ILE A 432 -8.17 4.58 11.36
C ILE A 432 -7.17 5.07 10.30
N HIS A 433 -6.41 4.14 9.72
CA HIS A 433 -5.19 4.47 8.98
C HIS A 433 -5.07 3.80 7.61
N GLN A 434 -4.77 4.53 6.54
CA GLN A 434 -4.51 3.93 5.21
C GLN A 434 -5.63 3.02 4.68
N ASN A 435 -6.88 3.31 5.01
CA ASN A 435 -8.02 2.61 4.41
C ASN A 435 -8.47 3.34 3.14
N THR A 436 -9.02 2.59 2.20
CA THR A 436 -9.74 3.14 1.03
C THR A 436 -11.23 2.96 1.25
N PHE A 437 -12.01 4.04 1.14
CA PHE A 437 -13.46 4.04 1.12
C PHE A 437 -13.92 4.48 -0.27
N ASP A 438 -14.47 3.55 -1.05
CA ASP A 438 -15.03 3.82 -2.37
C ASP A 438 -16.55 3.77 -2.28
N THR A 439 -17.17 4.95 -2.22
CA THR A 439 -18.53 5.16 -1.72
C THR A 439 -18.73 4.56 -0.32
N THR A 440 -19.91 4.75 0.28
CA THR A 440 -20.22 4.19 1.60
C THR A 440 -21.66 3.72 1.66
N GLY A 441 -21.93 2.71 2.50
CA GLY A 441 -23.27 2.26 2.81
C GLY A 441 -24.05 3.30 3.62
N ASP A 442 -23.36 4.05 4.48
CA ASP A 442 -23.86 5.34 4.98
C ASP A 442 -22.71 6.33 5.13
N SER A 443 -21.79 6.09 6.06
CA SER A 443 -20.60 6.92 6.24
C SER A 443 -19.29 6.13 6.32
N ALA A 444 -18.16 6.83 6.22
CA ALA A 444 -16.84 6.21 6.29
C ALA A 444 -16.40 6.00 7.75
N PHE A 445 -16.45 7.06 8.56
CA PHE A 445 -16.04 7.01 9.98
C PHE A 445 -16.90 7.91 10.87
N ASP A 446 -17.91 7.32 11.50
CA ASP A 446 -18.78 7.99 12.47
C ASP A 446 -18.22 7.91 13.89
N VAL A 447 -18.45 8.98 14.67
CA VAL A 447 -18.10 9.06 16.08
C VAL A 447 -19.36 9.45 16.86
N LYS A 448 -19.86 8.54 17.70
CA LYS A 448 -21.13 8.68 18.41
C LYS A 448 -20.91 8.51 19.91
N VAL A 449 -21.87 8.99 20.70
CA VAL A 449 -21.99 8.74 22.15
C VAL A 449 -20.64 8.85 22.88
N GLY A 450 -19.98 10.00 22.74
CA GLY A 450 -18.77 10.33 23.49
C GLY A 450 -17.53 9.48 23.21
N ALA A 451 -17.47 8.71 22.12
CA ALA A 451 -16.19 8.11 21.71
C ALA A 451 -15.14 9.22 21.45
N HIS A 452 -13.89 9.00 21.89
CA HIS A 452 -12.86 10.04 21.96
C HIS A 452 -11.46 9.45 21.74
N ASP A 453 -10.43 10.28 21.69
CA ASP A 453 -9.05 9.90 21.44
C ASP A 453 -8.89 9.10 20.14
N ILE A 454 -9.30 9.73 19.04
CA ILE A 454 -9.37 9.10 17.70
C ILE A 454 -8.48 9.83 16.71
N THR A 455 -7.65 9.06 15.99
CA THR A 455 -6.86 9.56 14.85
C THR A 455 -7.34 8.91 13.55
N VAL A 456 -7.65 9.73 12.55
CA VAL A 456 -8.03 9.33 11.19
C VAL A 456 -6.97 9.88 10.23
N SER A 457 -6.17 9.00 9.64
CA SER A 457 -4.98 9.45 8.91
C SER A 457 -4.71 8.65 7.65
N PHE A 458 -4.25 9.33 6.59
CA PHE A 458 -3.83 8.68 5.34
C PHE A 458 -4.91 7.80 4.69
N ASN A 459 -6.19 8.04 4.94
CA ASN A 459 -7.26 7.31 4.25
C ASN A 459 -7.56 7.96 2.89
N LYS A 460 -7.95 7.16 1.88
CA LYS A 460 -8.49 7.64 0.61
C LYS A 460 -10.00 7.47 0.61
N LEU A 461 -10.76 8.53 0.35
CA LEU A 461 -12.20 8.52 0.24
C LEU A 461 -12.58 8.94 -1.18
N ILE A 462 -13.33 8.11 -1.88
CA ILE A 462 -13.73 8.31 -3.27
C ILE A 462 -15.25 8.34 -3.32
N ASN A 463 -15.82 9.46 -3.80
CA ASN A 463 -17.27 9.62 -3.97
C ASN A 463 -18.07 9.34 -2.69
N VAL A 464 -17.49 9.63 -1.51
CA VAL A 464 -18.15 9.43 -0.21
C VAL A 464 -19.03 10.63 0.12
N LYS A 465 -20.35 10.50 -0.08
CA LYS A 465 -21.32 11.58 0.12
C LYS A 465 -21.32 12.14 1.55
N ARG A 466 -21.20 11.27 2.55
CA ARG A 466 -21.16 11.61 3.99
C ARG A 466 -19.93 10.98 4.63
N ALA A 467 -18.84 11.73 4.79
CA ALA A 467 -17.61 11.13 5.30
C ALA A 467 -17.74 10.75 6.79
N ALA A 468 -18.18 11.69 7.63
CA ALA A 468 -18.11 11.54 9.07
C ALA A 468 -19.17 12.34 9.84
N LEU A 469 -19.97 11.64 10.65
CA LEU A 469 -20.87 12.24 11.63
C LEU A 469 -20.28 12.11 13.04
N HIS A 470 -19.97 13.24 13.68
CA HIS A 470 -19.46 13.32 15.04
C HIS A 470 -20.54 13.88 15.97
N GLY A 471 -21.16 12.99 16.74
CA GLY A 471 -22.31 13.27 17.58
C GLY A 471 -23.62 13.24 16.79
N SER A 472 -24.47 12.25 17.06
CA SER A 472 -25.72 12.02 16.30
C SER A 472 -26.92 12.84 16.76
N SER A 473 -26.83 13.57 17.88
CA SER A 473 -27.94 14.36 18.41
C SER A 473 -27.45 15.60 19.15
N ASP A 474 -28.18 16.70 18.99
CA ASP A 474 -27.97 17.96 19.72
C ASP A 474 -28.23 17.80 21.22
N SER A 475 -29.11 16.87 21.61
CA SER A 475 -29.53 16.62 22.99
C SER A 475 -28.60 15.70 23.80
N ARG A 476 -27.41 15.36 23.28
CA ARG A 476 -26.47 14.42 23.93
C ARG A 476 -25.22 15.13 24.47
N PRO A 477 -25.22 15.62 25.74
CA PRO A 477 -24.06 16.28 26.35
C PRO A 477 -22.78 15.44 26.35
N ILE A 478 -22.90 14.11 26.42
CA ILE A 478 -21.78 13.17 26.38
C ILE A 478 -20.86 13.36 25.16
N ASN A 479 -21.37 13.89 24.05
CA ASN A 479 -20.56 14.17 22.86
C ASN A 479 -19.54 15.31 23.07
N GLN A 480 -19.58 16.04 24.19
CA GLN A 480 -18.57 17.05 24.52
C GLN A 480 -17.15 16.48 24.62
N GLN A 481 -17.01 15.20 24.98
CA GLN A 481 -15.71 14.54 25.09
C GLN A 481 -15.14 14.06 23.75
N ILE A 482 -15.90 14.10 22.65
CA ILE A 482 -15.40 13.67 21.33
C ILE A 482 -14.15 14.48 20.96
N THR A 483 -13.03 13.80 20.72
CA THR A 483 -11.74 14.37 20.29
C THR A 483 -11.20 13.67 19.03
N THR A 484 -11.25 14.46 17.95
CA THR A 484 -10.81 14.25 16.56
C THR A 484 -9.39 14.63 16.14
N THR A 485 -8.52 13.75 15.64
CA THR A 485 -7.40 14.18 14.77
C THR A 485 -7.59 13.63 13.37
N ILE A 486 -7.69 14.49 12.34
CA ILE A 486 -7.89 14.07 10.94
C ILE A 486 -6.76 14.64 10.08
N HIS A 487 -5.82 13.83 9.60
CA HIS A 487 -4.68 14.37 8.87
C HIS A 487 -4.20 13.54 7.68
N ASN A 488 -3.65 14.22 6.67
CA ASN A 488 -3.09 13.57 5.48
C ASN A 488 -4.05 12.61 4.77
N ASN A 489 -5.37 12.78 4.92
CA ASN A 489 -6.36 12.01 4.17
C ASN A 489 -6.56 12.63 2.78
N LEU A 490 -6.92 11.80 1.81
CA LEU A 490 -7.27 12.19 0.46
C LEU A 490 -8.78 12.03 0.26
N PHE A 491 -9.49 13.13 0.04
CA PHE A 491 -10.92 13.16 -0.23
C PHE A 491 -11.17 13.52 -1.70
N VAL A 492 -11.82 12.66 -2.45
CA VAL A 492 -11.98 12.79 -3.91
C VAL A 492 -13.46 12.69 -4.29
N THR A 493 -13.97 13.75 -4.90
CA THR A 493 -15.13 13.67 -5.79
C THR A 493 -14.61 13.54 -7.21
N THR A 494 -14.85 12.39 -7.84
CA THR A 494 -14.47 12.19 -9.26
C THR A 494 -15.22 13.17 -10.17
N ASP A 495 -14.62 13.52 -11.31
CA ASP A 495 -15.17 14.50 -12.25
C ASP A 495 -16.58 14.12 -12.74
N ASP A 496 -16.79 12.82 -13.01
CA ASP A 496 -18.09 12.27 -13.42
C ASP A 496 -19.18 12.46 -12.33
N ASN A 497 -18.78 12.54 -11.06
CA ASN A 497 -19.68 12.74 -9.92
C ASN A 497 -19.76 14.19 -9.44
N PHE A 498 -18.82 15.07 -9.83
CA PHE A 498 -18.80 16.48 -9.43
C PHE A 498 -20.11 17.20 -9.76
N GLY A 499 -20.65 16.92 -10.96
CA GLY A 499 -21.92 17.45 -11.44
C GLY A 499 -23.18 16.81 -10.86
N SER A 500 -23.05 15.62 -10.25
CA SER A 500 -24.19 14.76 -9.97
C SER A 500 -25.09 15.31 -8.87
N SER A 501 -26.39 15.44 -9.17
CA SER A 501 -27.40 15.82 -8.18
C SER A 501 -27.60 14.76 -7.10
N SER A 502 -27.30 13.49 -7.39
CA SER A 502 -27.39 12.40 -6.41
C SER A 502 -26.40 12.58 -5.25
N TYR A 503 -25.28 13.26 -5.52
CA TYR A 503 -24.28 13.58 -4.50
C TYR A 503 -24.49 14.98 -3.91
N ASN A 504 -24.97 15.95 -4.71
CA ASN A 504 -25.30 17.33 -4.29
C ASN A 504 -24.30 17.92 -3.27
N THR A 505 -23.01 17.88 -3.62
CA THR A 505 -21.83 18.14 -2.76
C THR A 505 -21.53 17.03 -1.73
N LEU A 506 -20.30 16.51 -1.78
CA LEU A 506 -19.75 15.68 -0.71
C LEU A 506 -19.52 16.56 0.52
N ARG A 507 -19.81 16.04 1.70
CA ARG A 507 -19.93 16.84 2.93
C ARG A 507 -19.74 16.00 4.18
N ARG A 508 -19.87 16.67 5.33
CA ARG A 508 -19.68 16.12 6.67
C ARG A 508 -18.24 15.64 6.85
N VAL A 509 -17.28 16.56 6.73
CA VAL A 509 -15.86 16.31 7.02
C VAL A 509 -15.36 17.20 8.19
N PRO A 510 -15.78 16.94 9.44
CA PRO A 510 -16.99 16.22 9.84
C PRO A 510 -18.24 17.12 9.90
N LEU A 511 -19.42 16.53 10.13
CA LEU A 511 -20.47 17.23 10.87
C LEU A 511 -20.23 16.95 12.35
N LEU A 512 -19.96 17.99 13.15
CA LEU A 512 -19.58 17.87 14.55
C LEU A 512 -20.58 18.55 15.48
N ARG A 513 -20.93 17.85 16.56
CA ARG A 513 -21.72 18.37 17.68
C ARG A 513 -20.91 18.33 18.97
N ARG A 514 -20.79 19.47 19.67
CA ARG A 514 -20.15 19.66 21.00
C ARG A 514 -18.64 19.41 21.08
N GLY A 515 -18.15 18.29 20.53
CA GLY A 515 -16.76 17.87 20.62
C GLY A 515 -15.78 18.79 19.90
N GLN A 516 -14.56 18.29 19.72
CA GLN A 516 -13.50 19.01 19.03
C GLN A 516 -12.80 18.15 17.98
N THR A 517 -12.38 18.79 16.88
CA THR A 517 -11.59 18.13 15.83
C THR A 517 -10.45 19.04 15.36
N HIS A 518 -9.27 18.46 15.23
CA HIS A 518 -8.09 19.11 14.66
C HIS A 518 -7.75 18.41 13.36
N MET A 519 -7.68 19.19 12.27
CA MET A 519 -7.45 18.68 10.93
C MET A 519 -6.24 19.36 10.30
N PHE A 520 -5.31 18.59 9.74
CA PHE A 520 -4.17 19.20 9.06
C PHE A 520 -3.65 18.40 7.87
N ASN A 521 -3.08 19.10 6.88
CA ASN A 521 -2.48 18.47 5.69
C ASN A 521 -3.40 17.47 4.97
N ASN A 522 -4.72 17.61 5.06
CA ASN A 522 -5.63 16.84 4.22
C ASN A 522 -5.69 17.45 2.82
N VAL A 523 -5.96 16.60 1.83
CA VAL A 523 -6.11 17.00 0.43
C VAL A 523 -7.52 16.67 -0.03
N PHE A 524 -8.20 17.66 -0.59
CA PHE A 524 -9.56 17.57 -1.11
C PHE A 524 -9.54 17.87 -2.61
N TYR A 525 -10.16 17.00 -3.40
CA TYR A 525 -10.42 17.23 -4.81
C TYR A 525 -11.92 17.17 -5.10
N GLY A 526 -12.44 18.18 -5.79
CA GLY A 526 -13.83 18.19 -6.25
C GLY A 526 -14.85 18.44 -5.13
N TYR A 527 -14.44 19.08 -4.02
CA TYR A 527 -15.34 19.54 -2.97
C TYR A 527 -15.69 21.00 -3.23
N ARG A 528 -16.96 21.29 -3.49
CA ARG A 528 -17.39 22.62 -3.96
C ARG A 528 -18.01 23.50 -2.87
N LYS A 529 -18.70 22.90 -1.89
CA LYS A 529 -19.37 23.65 -0.81
C LYS A 529 -19.75 22.79 0.40
N ASP A 530 -20.05 23.44 1.51
CA ASP A 530 -20.66 22.86 2.72
C ASP A 530 -19.87 21.66 3.28
N VAL A 531 -18.53 21.75 3.29
CA VAL A 531 -17.64 20.61 3.63
C VAL A 531 -17.88 20.13 5.06
N MET A 532 -18.08 21.06 5.98
CA MET A 532 -18.18 20.84 7.42
C MET A 532 -19.49 21.42 7.97
N SER A 533 -19.95 20.93 9.12
CA SER A 533 -21.03 21.58 9.87
C SER A 533 -20.82 21.44 11.39
N LEU A 534 -20.70 22.56 12.08
CA LEU A 534 -20.40 22.70 13.50
C LEU A 534 -21.62 23.17 14.26
N ARG A 535 -22.02 22.40 15.28
CA ARG A 535 -23.25 22.63 16.05
C ARG A 535 -23.03 22.42 17.54
N VAL A 536 -23.88 23.06 18.34
CA VAL A 536 -23.99 22.88 19.78
C VAL A 536 -22.63 23.02 20.50
N GLY A 537 -21.88 24.09 20.20
CA GLY A 537 -20.58 24.36 20.81
C GLY A 537 -19.42 23.51 20.27
N ALA A 538 -19.58 22.89 19.09
CA ALA A 538 -18.49 22.20 18.41
C ALA A 538 -17.31 23.13 18.10
N ARG A 539 -16.08 22.60 18.15
CA ARG A 539 -14.85 23.36 17.89
C ARG A 539 -14.01 22.65 16.83
N ALA A 540 -13.56 23.38 15.81
CA ALA A 540 -12.68 22.81 14.79
C ALA A 540 -11.47 23.72 14.52
N LEU A 541 -10.29 23.09 14.40
CA LEU A 541 -9.05 23.73 13.98
C LEU A 541 -8.58 23.06 12.68
N LEU A 542 -8.37 23.83 11.62
CA LEU A 542 -7.87 23.35 10.33
C LEU A 542 -6.55 24.05 10.00
N ASP A 543 -5.45 23.32 9.92
CA ASP A 543 -4.14 23.86 9.58
C ASP A 543 -3.59 23.25 8.27
N ASP A 544 -3.19 24.09 7.32
CA ASP A 544 -2.47 23.66 6.11
C ASP A 544 -3.20 22.56 5.31
N ASN A 545 -4.49 22.73 5.05
CA ASN A 545 -5.28 21.82 4.22
C ASN A 545 -5.35 22.34 2.77
N LEU A 546 -5.30 21.42 1.81
CA LEU A 546 -5.32 21.73 0.38
C LEU A 546 -6.65 21.33 -0.24
N PHE A 547 -7.33 22.28 -0.88
CA PHE A 547 -8.50 22.04 -1.71
C PHE A 547 -8.14 22.29 -3.17
N MET A 548 -8.67 21.47 -4.07
CA MET A 548 -8.46 21.56 -5.51
C MET A 548 -9.79 21.30 -6.21
N ASN A 549 -10.18 22.14 -7.15
CA ASN A 549 -11.45 21.98 -7.87
C ASN A 549 -11.26 22.14 -9.38
N PRO A 550 -11.97 21.33 -10.19
CA PRO A 550 -11.86 21.37 -11.64
C PRO A 550 -12.40 22.70 -12.19
N VAL A 551 -11.58 23.43 -12.95
CA VAL A 551 -12.00 24.67 -13.62
C VAL A 551 -13.09 24.38 -14.66
N ASN A 552 -12.92 23.30 -15.42
CA ASN A 552 -13.91 22.83 -16.38
C ASN A 552 -14.93 21.95 -15.67
N ASN A 553 -15.94 22.57 -15.06
CA ASN A 553 -16.98 21.85 -14.33
C ASN A 553 -18.39 22.16 -14.83
N SER A 554 -19.32 21.23 -14.55
CA SER A 554 -20.71 21.32 -14.98
C SER A 554 -21.61 22.18 -14.09
N LYS A 555 -21.11 22.65 -12.94
CA LYS A 555 -21.85 23.54 -12.03
C LYS A 555 -21.70 25.01 -12.40
N GLY A 556 -20.63 25.35 -13.12
CA GLY A 556 -20.27 26.73 -13.41
C GLY A 556 -19.67 27.46 -12.20
N ASP A 557 -19.40 26.74 -11.11
CA ASP A 557 -18.75 27.29 -9.92
C ASP A 557 -17.29 27.63 -10.29
N ASP A 558 -16.80 28.79 -9.87
CA ASP A 558 -15.40 29.22 -10.08
C ASP A 558 -14.63 29.38 -8.76
N LEU A 559 -13.39 29.87 -8.83
CA LEU A 559 -12.55 30.07 -7.66
C LEU A 559 -13.16 31.00 -6.61
N ALA A 560 -13.88 32.04 -7.03
CA ALA A 560 -14.54 32.96 -6.11
C ALA A 560 -15.74 32.30 -5.44
N ASP A 561 -16.51 31.50 -6.19
CA ASP A 561 -17.60 30.71 -5.62
C ASP A 561 -17.08 29.74 -4.56
N TRP A 562 -16.04 28.97 -4.86
CA TRP A 562 -15.48 27.98 -3.92
C TRP A 562 -14.92 28.63 -2.65
N ALA A 563 -14.21 29.76 -2.79
CA ALA A 563 -13.65 30.49 -1.66
C ALA A 563 -14.73 30.96 -0.67
N LEU A 564 -15.94 31.25 -1.18
CA LEU A 564 -17.09 31.62 -0.36
C LEU A 564 -17.81 30.36 0.17
N SER A 565 -18.11 29.39 -0.69
CA SER A 565 -19.08 28.34 -0.39
C SER A 565 -18.52 27.12 0.34
N LEU A 566 -17.20 26.90 0.36
CA LEU A 566 -16.60 25.75 1.04
C LEU A 566 -16.95 25.70 2.55
N PHE A 567 -17.03 26.87 3.19
CA PHE A 567 -17.28 27.01 4.62
C PHE A 567 -18.39 28.00 5.01
N ASP A 568 -19.16 28.54 4.06
CA ASP A 568 -20.20 29.57 4.29
C ASP A 568 -21.16 29.20 5.44
N ASP A 569 -21.77 28.01 5.38
CA ASP A 569 -22.71 27.50 6.38
C ASP A 569 -22.07 26.51 7.38
N ALA A 570 -20.74 26.53 7.51
CA ALA A 570 -20.03 25.59 8.35
C ALA A 570 -20.38 25.77 9.84
N ILE A 571 -20.77 26.95 10.30
CA ILE A 571 -20.95 27.26 11.72
C ILE A 571 -22.40 27.61 12.02
N GLN A 572 -23.14 26.66 12.58
CA GLN A 572 -24.50 26.91 13.08
C GLN A 572 -24.50 27.32 14.56
N ASP A 573 -23.68 26.63 15.35
CA ASP A 573 -23.44 26.91 16.77
C ASP A 573 -22.11 26.27 17.18
N GLY A 574 -21.01 27.01 17.08
CA GLY A 574 -19.67 26.49 17.31
C GLY A 574 -18.56 27.49 17.02
N SER A 575 -17.33 27.00 16.98
CA SER A 575 -16.11 27.76 16.69
C SER A 575 -15.29 27.07 15.61
N LEU A 576 -14.75 27.84 14.68
CA LEU A 576 -13.90 27.37 13.59
C LEU A 576 -12.71 28.30 13.45
N GLU A 577 -11.53 27.70 13.31
CA GLU A 577 -10.30 28.38 12.94
C GLU A 577 -9.67 27.61 11.79
N ILE A 578 -9.39 28.32 10.70
CA ILE A 578 -8.72 27.81 9.52
C ILE A 578 -7.48 28.67 9.30
N ASN A 579 -6.32 28.02 9.24
CA ASN A 579 -5.03 28.66 9.01
C ASN A 579 -4.31 28.02 7.82
N ASN A 580 -3.66 28.86 7.01
CA ASN A 580 -2.83 28.48 5.88
C ASN A 580 -3.49 27.46 4.94
N SER A 581 -4.81 27.51 4.77
CA SER A 581 -5.54 26.56 3.92
C SER A 581 -6.06 27.27 2.67
N TYR A 582 -6.00 26.58 1.53
CA TYR A 582 -6.25 27.20 0.23
C TYR A 582 -7.06 26.29 -0.68
N VAL A 583 -7.86 26.89 -1.54
CA VAL A 583 -8.45 26.24 -2.71
C VAL A 583 -7.70 26.66 -3.97
N PHE A 584 -7.35 25.68 -4.81
CA PHE A 584 -6.70 25.86 -6.10
C PHE A 584 -7.64 25.45 -7.23
N GLU A 585 -7.58 26.22 -8.31
CA GLU A 585 -8.02 25.77 -9.63
C GLU A 585 -7.17 24.60 -10.10
N SER A 586 -7.83 23.57 -10.64
CA SER A 586 -7.21 22.31 -11.02
C SER A 586 -7.76 21.76 -12.33
N ASP A 587 -7.02 20.82 -12.92
CA ASP A 587 -7.47 19.98 -14.04
C ASP A 587 -7.79 18.55 -13.54
N SER A 588 -8.13 17.65 -14.46
CA SER A 588 -8.47 16.25 -14.15
C SER A 588 -7.31 15.43 -13.57
N THR A 589 -6.07 15.96 -13.57
CA THR A 589 -4.90 15.35 -12.92
C THR A 589 -4.75 15.80 -11.45
N CYS A 590 -5.64 16.67 -10.97
CA CYS A 590 -5.61 17.20 -9.61
C CYS A 590 -4.31 17.98 -9.33
N SER A 591 -3.91 18.83 -10.28
CA SER A 591 -2.75 19.71 -10.19
C SER A 591 -3.05 21.00 -9.43
N THR A 592 -2.04 21.61 -8.80
CA THR A 592 -2.14 22.92 -8.12
C THR A 592 -1.57 24.07 -8.96
N SER A 593 -1.58 23.95 -10.29
CA SER A 593 -0.96 24.93 -11.20
C SER A 593 -1.87 26.11 -11.57
N GLY A 594 -3.16 26.08 -11.20
CA GLY A 594 -4.10 27.18 -11.44
C GLY A 594 -4.02 28.29 -10.38
N ASN A 595 -4.94 29.26 -10.46
CA ASN A 595 -5.05 30.30 -9.44
C ASN A 595 -5.53 29.71 -8.10
N SER A 596 -5.30 30.44 -7.01
CA SER A 596 -5.73 30.02 -5.68
C SER A 596 -6.37 31.14 -4.88
N ALA A 597 -7.16 30.75 -3.88
CA ALA A 597 -7.77 31.63 -2.90
C ALA A 597 -7.57 31.05 -1.50
N SER A 598 -7.35 31.94 -0.53
CA SER A 598 -7.24 31.56 0.89
C SER A 598 -8.62 31.23 1.44
N LEU A 599 -8.66 30.24 2.35
CA LEU A 599 -9.82 29.83 3.12
C LEU A 599 -9.67 30.22 4.60
N ASP A 600 -8.65 31.00 4.92
CA ASP A 600 -8.31 31.35 6.30
C ASP A 600 -9.43 32.18 6.92
N MET A 601 -9.87 31.73 8.10
CA MET A 601 -10.94 32.37 8.84
C MET A 601 -10.84 32.03 10.32
N ALA A 602 -11.36 32.91 11.17
CA ALA A 602 -11.51 32.64 12.58
C ALA A 602 -12.86 33.16 13.05
N GLN A 603 -13.68 32.26 13.58
CA GLN A 603 -14.98 32.59 14.15
C GLN A 603 -15.19 31.80 15.45
N GLY A 604 -15.56 32.51 16.51
CA GLY A 604 -15.70 31.93 17.85
C GLY A 604 -14.36 31.82 18.57
N SER A 605 -14.27 30.87 19.51
CA SER A 605 -13.05 30.58 20.28
C SER A 605 -12.68 29.12 20.11
N VAL A 606 -11.54 28.88 19.47
CA VAL A 606 -10.98 27.55 19.24
C VAL A 606 -9.81 27.36 20.21
N PRO A 607 -9.79 26.27 21.01
CA PRO A 607 -8.67 26.00 21.89
C PRO A 607 -7.43 25.62 21.08
N ASN A 608 -6.24 25.82 21.66
CA ASN A 608 -5.01 25.26 21.10
C ASN A 608 -5.02 23.73 21.24
N MET A 609 -5.57 23.04 20.25
CA MET A 609 -5.71 21.58 20.28
C MET A 609 -4.38 20.84 20.25
N LEU A 610 -3.32 21.43 19.68
CA LEU A 610 -1.97 20.86 19.74
C LEU A 610 -1.44 20.77 21.18
N ALA A 611 -1.91 21.61 22.10
CA ALA A 611 -1.49 21.57 23.50
C ALA A 611 -1.89 20.26 24.20
N ASP A 612 -2.96 19.61 23.74
CA ASP A 612 -3.46 18.35 24.28
C ASP A 612 -2.58 17.15 23.87
N TYR A 613 -1.77 17.29 22.82
CA TYR A 613 -0.95 16.19 22.29
C TYR A 613 0.31 15.96 23.11
N ASN A 614 0.78 14.71 23.19
CA ASN A 614 2.07 14.43 23.79
C ASN A 614 3.23 15.00 22.95
N SER A 615 4.42 15.04 23.55
CA SER A 615 5.62 15.59 22.91
C SER A 615 6.05 14.82 21.66
N ALA A 616 5.83 13.50 21.60
CA ALA A 616 6.19 12.70 20.43
C ALA A 616 5.31 13.07 19.22
N SER A 617 3.99 13.18 19.41
CA SER A 617 3.04 13.65 18.39
C SER A 617 3.41 15.05 17.90
N LYS A 618 3.63 16.00 18.82
CA LYS A 618 4.02 17.37 18.45
C LYS A 618 5.30 17.40 17.62
N ASN A 619 6.33 16.65 18.03
CA ASN A 619 7.60 16.59 17.31
C ASN A 619 7.45 15.95 15.93
N ALA A 620 6.71 14.84 15.83
CA ALA A 620 6.46 14.16 14.58
C ALA A 620 5.68 15.04 13.59
N ILE A 621 4.63 15.73 14.04
CA ILE A 621 3.87 16.68 13.23
C ILE A 621 4.77 17.83 12.77
N ASN A 622 5.49 18.49 13.69
CA ASN A 622 6.33 19.64 13.37
C ASN A 622 7.47 19.29 12.40
N SER A 623 7.99 18.07 12.45
CA SER A 623 9.08 17.63 11.57
C SER A 623 8.59 17.25 10.18
N ASN A 624 7.31 16.91 10.04
CA ASN A 624 6.77 16.34 8.81
C ASN A 624 5.71 17.17 8.11
N LYS A 625 5.21 18.25 8.74
CA LYS A 625 4.26 19.18 8.13
C LYS A 625 4.72 19.61 6.73
N LEU A 626 3.80 19.62 5.79
CA LEU A 626 4.01 20.10 4.43
C LEU A 626 3.21 21.37 4.23
N SER A 627 3.82 22.38 3.61
CA SER A 627 3.10 23.57 3.19
C SER A 627 2.09 23.22 2.10
N VAL A 628 0.98 23.96 2.06
CA VAL A 628 -0.06 23.77 1.05
C VAL A 628 0.49 24.03 -0.36
N GLY A 629 0.33 23.05 -1.25
CA GLY A 629 0.81 23.09 -2.62
C GLY A 629 1.14 21.70 -3.18
N THR A 630 1.96 21.66 -4.23
CA THR A 630 2.30 20.45 -4.99
C THR A 630 2.88 19.33 -4.14
N ASP A 631 3.79 19.64 -3.21
CA ASP A 631 4.43 18.61 -2.37
C ASP A 631 3.42 17.96 -1.41
N LEU A 632 2.55 18.76 -0.78
CA LEU A 632 1.46 18.22 0.04
C LEU A 632 0.52 17.35 -0.78
N ARG A 633 0.11 17.83 -1.97
CA ARG A 633 -0.69 17.06 -2.92
C ARG A 633 -0.01 15.72 -3.18
N ASN A 634 1.20 15.73 -3.73
CA ASN A 634 1.93 14.55 -4.16
C ASN A 634 2.14 13.55 -3.03
N TYR A 635 2.59 14.05 -1.87
CA TYR A 635 2.84 13.21 -0.71
C TYR A 635 1.57 12.48 -0.24
N VAL A 636 0.44 13.20 -0.14
CA VAL A 636 -0.82 12.59 0.28
C VAL A 636 -1.34 11.61 -0.77
N MET A 637 -1.22 11.91 -2.06
CA MET A 637 -1.67 10.94 -3.08
C MET A 637 -0.85 9.66 -3.12
N ALA A 638 0.45 9.74 -2.81
CA ALA A 638 1.32 8.58 -2.76
C ALA A 638 1.09 7.71 -1.50
N THR A 639 0.55 8.28 -0.43
CA THR A 639 0.46 7.62 0.90
C THR A 639 -0.96 7.33 1.36
N ALA A 640 -1.98 7.91 0.73
CA ALA A 640 -3.36 7.73 1.15
C ALA A 640 -4.03 6.49 0.53
N GLY A 641 -4.66 5.68 1.38
CA GLY A 641 -5.46 4.52 0.98
C GLY A 641 -4.72 3.18 1.08
N LYS A 642 -5.47 2.10 0.86
CA LYS A 642 -4.98 0.73 0.90
C LYS A 642 -3.89 0.52 -0.17
N GLY A 643 -2.75 -0.05 0.26
CA GLY A 643 -1.64 -0.38 -0.63
C GLY A 643 -0.79 0.82 -1.07
N ALA A 644 -1.03 1.99 -0.47
CA ALA A 644 -0.22 3.18 -0.70
C ALA A 644 1.14 3.09 0.01
N LYS A 645 2.07 4.00 -0.31
CA LYS A 645 3.41 4.04 0.27
C LYS A 645 3.36 4.30 1.78
N THR A 646 4.33 3.76 2.51
CA THR A 646 4.48 3.91 3.96
C THR A 646 4.78 5.36 4.35
N PRO A 647 3.93 6.04 5.15
CA PRO A 647 4.10 7.45 5.47
C PRO A 647 5.11 7.69 6.59
N TRP A 648 5.46 8.96 6.81
CA TRP A 648 6.38 9.48 7.84
C TRP A 648 6.06 9.09 9.30
N LEU A 649 4.89 8.49 9.56
CA LEU A 649 4.56 7.91 10.87
C LEU A 649 5.38 6.65 11.18
N SER A 650 5.99 6.04 10.17
CA SER A 650 6.75 4.81 10.26
C SER A 650 8.22 5.02 9.93
N SER A 651 9.09 4.33 10.66
CA SER A 651 10.52 4.23 10.35
C SER A 651 10.81 3.40 9.10
N TYR A 652 9.79 2.73 8.53
CA TYR A 652 9.86 2.03 7.25
C TYR A 652 9.43 2.92 6.07
N SER A 653 9.31 4.24 6.29
CA SER A 653 9.06 5.18 5.21
C SER A 653 10.30 5.32 4.31
N GLU A 654 10.08 5.37 2.99
CA GLU A 654 11.13 5.64 1.99
C GLU A 654 11.64 7.10 2.04
N GLY A 655 11.07 7.93 2.92
CA GLY A 655 11.40 9.33 3.07
C GLY A 655 10.54 10.24 2.18
N LYS A 656 10.31 11.46 2.67
CA LYS A 656 9.39 12.45 2.07
C LYS A 656 9.64 12.73 0.59
N ASN A 657 10.90 12.91 0.19
CA ASN A 657 11.25 13.26 -1.19
C ASN A 657 10.95 12.13 -2.17
N ASN A 658 11.29 10.88 -1.80
CA ASN A 658 11.02 9.70 -2.62
C ASN A 658 9.53 9.46 -2.77
N ILE A 659 8.77 9.63 -1.69
CA ILE A 659 7.31 9.52 -1.70
C ILE A 659 6.68 10.59 -2.61
N ILE A 660 7.14 11.85 -2.53
CA ILE A 660 6.66 12.93 -3.41
C ILE A 660 6.96 12.61 -4.88
N ALA A 661 8.15 12.08 -5.18
CA ALA A 661 8.54 11.71 -6.53
C ALA A 661 7.73 10.51 -7.08
N ALA A 662 7.29 9.61 -6.20
CA ALA A 662 6.48 8.45 -6.54
C ALA A 662 4.96 8.74 -6.65
N ALA A 663 4.54 10.01 -6.52
CA ALA A 663 3.13 10.35 -6.56
C ALA A 663 2.47 10.01 -7.90
N PRO A 664 1.24 9.44 -7.90
CA PRO A 664 0.54 9.13 -9.13
C PRO A 664 0.19 10.41 -9.92
N ASN A 665 0.06 10.24 -11.24
CA ASN A 665 -0.25 11.33 -12.16
C ASN A 665 -1.63 11.95 -11.89
N SER A 666 -2.61 11.17 -11.40
CA SER A 666 -3.96 11.66 -11.08
C SER A 666 -4.43 11.18 -9.70
N CYS A 667 -5.30 11.96 -9.06
CA CYS A 667 -5.88 11.65 -7.75
C CYS A 667 -7.14 10.77 -7.81
N GLN A 668 -7.75 10.68 -9.00
CA GLN A 668 -9.00 9.96 -9.23
C GLN A 668 -8.74 8.46 -9.29
#